data_AF-A0A6J0IV06-F1
#
_entry.id   AF-A0A6J0IV06-F1
#
_cell.length_a   1.000
_cell.length_b   1.000
_cell.length_c   1.000
_cell.angle_alpha   90.00
_cell.angle_beta   90.00
_cell.angle_gamma   90.00
#
_symmetry.space_group_name_H-M   'P 1'
#
loop_
_entity.id
_entity.type
_entity.pdbx_description
1 polymer ?
#
loop_
_entity_poly.entity_id
_entity_poly.type
_entity_poly.pdbx_seq_one_letter_code
_entity_poly.pdbx_strand_id
1 'polypeptide(L)'
;MSSVATDKVAGKLSSTLSWVKNTVSHTVSQMASQVASPSASLHTTSPSTTLSTPALSPSSPTQLSPDDLELLAKLEEQNRLLETDSKSLRSVNGSRRNSGSSLVSSSSASSNLSHLEEDSWILWGRIVNEWEDVRKKKEKQVKELVRKGIPHHFRAIVWQLLCSAQSMPIKDQYSELLKMTSPCEKLIRRDIARTYPEHDFFKEKDSLGQEVLFNVMKAYSLVDREVGYCQGSAFIVGLLLMQMPEEEAFCVFVKLMQDYRLRELFKPSMAELGLCMYQFECMIQEHLPELYVHFQSQSFHTSMYASSWFLTIFLTTFPLPIATRIFDIFMSEGLEIVFRVGLALLQMNQAELLQLDMEGMLQHFQKVIPHQFDSGPDKLIQASYQVKYNAKKMKKLEKEYTTIKTKEMEEQVEIKRLRTENRLLKQRIETLEKESASLADRLIQGQVTRAQEAEENYLIKRELATIKQQSDEAITKLEQAENTIRELQQQQQWHKCSSRYSEDFVLQLEKELVQARLSEAESQCALKEMQDKVLEMEKRNSSLPDEENVARLQEELIAVKLREAEASMGLKELRQQVKDLEEHWQRHLARTTGRWKDPPKKNAVNELQDELMTVRLREAETQAELKETKQRMMEMETQNQINSNHLRRAEQEVTNLQEKVQYLSAQNKGLLAQLNEAKRRQAEIECKSKEEVMAVRLREADRIAAVAELQQHIAELEIQKEEGKIQGQLNKSDSNQYIRELKDQIAELHHESASAHDQMSKRPERLLRPTHF
;
A
#
# COMPACT_ATOMS: atom_id res chain seq x y z
N MET A 1 45.82 34.06 15.37
CA MET A 1 44.49 33.42 15.40
C MET A 1 44.51 31.89 15.25
N SER A 2 45.63 31.25 14.85
CA SER A 2 45.71 29.78 14.72
C SER A 2 45.95 28.98 16.02
N SER A 3 46.47 29.60 17.11
CA SER A 3 46.78 28.89 18.36
C SER A 3 45.59 28.82 19.34
N VAL A 4 44.65 29.76 19.25
CA VAL A 4 43.45 29.80 20.12
C VAL A 4 42.42 28.74 19.70
N ALA A 5 42.42 28.32 18.42
CA ALA A 5 41.56 27.27 17.91
C ALA A 5 42.04 25.86 18.33
N THR A 6 43.36 25.63 18.34
CA THR A 6 43.95 24.36 18.79
C THR A 6 43.78 24.14 20.29
N ASP A 7 43.90 25.20 21.10
CA ASP A 7 43.71 25.10 22.56
C ASP A 7 42.24 24.86 22.95
N LYS A 8 41.29 25.41 22.19
CA LYS A 8 39.85 25.12 22.39
C LYS A 8 39.46 23.69 22.01
N VAL A 9 40.11 23.12 21.00
CA VAL A 9 39.88 21.71 20.60
C VAL A 9 40.54 20.75 21.58
N ALA A 10 41.74 21.04 22.06
CA ALA A 10 42.43 20.27 23.10
C ALA A 10 41.68 20.31 24.46
N GLY A 11 41.12 21.47 24.83
CA GLY A 11 40.32 21.61 26.05
C GLY A 11 38.99 20.84 26.01
N LYS A 12 38.35 20.76 24.84
CA LYS A 12 37.13 19.95 24.64
C LYS A 12 37.44 18.45 24.70
N LEU A 13 38.50 17.99 24.03
CA LEU A 13 38.96 16.60 24.10
C LEU A 13 39.35 16.16 25.52
N SER A 14 40.01 17.04 26.28
CA SER A 14 40.37 16.80 27.67
C SER A 14 39.14 16.69 28.59
N SER A 15 38.11 17.50 28.33
CA SER A 15 36.84 17.42 29.07
C SER A 15 36.06 16.14 28.75
N THR A 16 36.06 15.68 27.49
CA THR A 16 35.45 14.40 27.09
C THR A 16 36.20 13.21 27.67
N LEU A 17 37.55 13.24 27.69
CA LEU A 17 38.38 12.22 28.34
C LEU A 17 38.19 12.19 29.86
N SER A 18 38.03 13.35 30.50
CA SER A 18 37.72 13.46 31.93
C SER A 18 36.33 12.88 32.26
N TRP A 19 35.34 13.15 31.41
CA TRP A 19 34.00 12.58 31.55
C TRP A 19 34.00 11.04 31.35
N VAL A 20 34.74 10.52 30.37
CA VAL A 20 34.93 9.07 30.19
C VAL A 20 35.61 8.45 31.42
N LYS A 21 36.65 9.09 31.96
CA LYS A 21 37.35 8.62 33.16
C LYS A 21 36.45 8.60 34.41
N ASN A 22 35.58 9.60 34.56
CA ASN A 22 34.60 9.68 35.67
C ASN A 22 33.47 8.66 35.51
N THR A 23 32.99 8.43 34.27
CA THR A 23 31.94 7.45 33.97
C THR A 23 32.44 6.02 34.18
N VAL A 24 33.67 5.72 33.78
CA VAL A 24 34.35 4.44 34.07
C VAL A 24 34.53 4.24 35.58
N SER A 25 34.93 5.28 36.33
CA SER A 25 35.08 5.18 37.79
C SER A 25 33.75 4.99 38.53
N HIS A 26 32.66 5.58 38.03
CA HIS A 26 31.30 5.39 38.57
C HIS A 26 30.76 3.99 38.27
N THR A 27 31.01 3.47 37.07
CA THR A 27 30.57 2.14 36.63
C THR A 27 31.33 1.04 37.37
N VAL A 28 32.63 1.21 37.60
CA VAL A 28 33.46 0.28 38.39
C VAL A 28 33.05 0.27 39.87
N SER A 29 32.67 1.42 40.43
CA SER A 29 32.15 1.51 41.80
C SER A 29 30.76 0.87 41.97
N GLN A 30 29.90 0.97 40.95
CA GLN A 30 28.60 0.28 40.93
C GLN A 30 28.72 -1.24 40.74
N MET A 31 29.65 -1.71 39.91
CA MET A 31 29.91 -3.14 39.71
C MET A 31 30.56 -3.80 40.93
N ALA A 32 31.45 -3.08 41.65
CA ALA A 32 32.04 -3.59 42.89
C ALA A 32 31.02 -3.78 44.02
N SER A 33 29.90 -3.05 43.99
CA SER A 33 28.82 -3.18 44.97
C SER A 33 27.83 -4.32 44.66
N GLN A 34 27.89 -4.93 43.47
CA GLN A 34 26.93 -5.95 43.01
C GLN A 34 27.46 -7.41 43.01
N VAL A 35 28.69 -7.66 43.47
CA VAL A 35 29.29 -9.02 43.51
C VAL A 35 29.23 -9.67 44.91
N ALA A 36 28.32 -9.22 45.79
CA ALA A 36 27.98 -9.95 47.01
C ALA A 36 26.56 -10.54 46.88
N SER A 37 26.44 -11.86 46.78
CA SER A 37 25.17 -12.60 46.83
C SER A 37 25.17 -13.57 48.04
N PRO A 38 24.05 -14.24 48.38
CA PRO A 38 23.09 -13.80 49.38
C PRO A 38 23.03 -14.74 50.61
N SER A 39 22.43 -14.31 51.71
CA SER A 39 22.01 -15.20 52.80
C SER A 39 20.70 -14.73 53.42
N ALA A 40 19.86 -15.72 53.75
CA ALA A 40 18.41 -15.61 53.89
C ALA A 40 17.90 -15.11 55.26
N SER A 41 16.77 -14.38 55.18
CA SER A 41 15.55 -14.39 56.02
C SER A 41 15.61 -14.25 57.55
N LEU A 42 14.86 -13.26 58.10
CA LEU A 42 13.56 -13.48 58.79
C LEU A 42 13.00 -12.19 59.46
N HIS A 43 11.69 -11.95 59.25
CA HIS A 43 10.69 -11.23 60.08
C HIS A 43 10.91 -9.72 60.41
N THR A 44 9.92 -8.80 60.55
CA THR A 44 8.45 -8.74 60.47
C THR A 44 8.00 -7.26 60.59
N THR A 45 6.79 -6.98 60.07
CA THR A 45 5.80 -5.94 60.48
C THR A 45 5.98 -4.45 60.12
N SER A 46 4.97 -3.98 59.38
CA SER A 46 4.54 -2.63 58.94
C SER A 46 3.96 -1.76 60.11
N PRO A 47 3.29 -0.60 59.86
CA PRO A 47 3.48 0.49 58.88
C PRO A 47 3.41 1.89 59.58
N SER A 48 3.61 3.02 58.86
CA SER A 48 2.77 4.26 58.95
C SER A 48 3.33 5.46 58.16
N THR A 49 2.41 6.09 57.45
CA THR A 49 2.36 7.40 56.76
C THR A 49 2.80 8.63 57.60
N THR A 50 3.40 9.65 56.98
CA THR A 50 2.78 10.97 56.65
C THR A 50 3.80 12.00 56.12
N LEU A 51 3.29 12.89 55.25
CA LEU A 51 3.92 14.09 54.67
C LEU A 51 4.60 15.01 55.69
N SER A 52 5.66 15.72 55.28
CA SER A 52 5.70 17.20 55.16
C SER A 52 7.08 17.72 54.72
N THR A 53 7.09 18.58 53.71
CA THR A 53 8.19 19.51 53.36
C THR A 53 8.22 20.70 54.33
N PRO A 54 9.39 21.29 54.62
CA PRO A 54 9.63 22.65 54.11
C PRO A 54 11.10 22.92 53.68
N ALA A 55 11.30 24.10 53.10
CA ALA A 55 12.44 24.53 52.30
C ALA A 55 13.55 25.30 53.06
N LEU A 56 14.69 25.48 52.36
CA LEU A 56 15.74 26.54 52.41
C LEU A 56 16.97 26.39 53.35
N SER A 57 18.08 25.92 52.73
CA SER A 57 19.47 26.48 52.70
C SER A 57 20.33 26.60 54.00
N PRO A 58 21.65 26.91 53.92
CA PRO A 58 22.77 25.97 53.71
C PRO A 58 23.83 26.00 54.85
N SER A 59 24.46 24.87 55.21
CA SER A 59 25.68 24.88 56.04
C SER A 59 26.51 23.58 55.98
N SER A 60 27.79 23.76 55.62
CA SER A 60 29.03 23.13 56.11
C SER A 60 29.21 21.59 56.21
N PRO A 61 30.41 21.06 55.89
CA PRO A 61 30.68 19.63 55.77
C PRO A 61 30.73 18.94 57.15
N THR A 62 29.98 17.85 57.27
CA THR A 62 29.91 17.00 58.46
C THR A 62 31.24 16.28 58.68
N GLN A 63 31.85 16.48 59.85
CA GLN A 63 32.98 15.68 60.34
C GLN A 63 32.55 14.20 60.48
N LEU A 64 33.37 13.29 59.95
CA LEU A 64 33.22 11.84 60.09
C LEU A 64 33.37 11.41 61.57
N SER A 65 32.60 10.41 61.97
CA SER A 65 32.61 9.83 63.32
C SER A 65 33.99 9.21 63.64
N PRO A 66 34.45 9.25 64.90
CA PRO A 66 35.68 8.56 65.34
C PRO A 66 35.68 7.07 64.98
N ASP A 67 34.51 6.43 64.97
CA ASP A 67 34.36 5.01 64.64
C ASP A 67 34.58 4.75 63.14
N ASP A 68 34.24 5.71 62.26
CA ASP A 68 34.45 5.62 60.82
C ASP A 68 35.94 5.81 60.46
N LEU A 69 36.64 6.65 61.22
CA LEU A 69 38.09 6.84 61.11
C LEU A 69 38.87 5.61 61.58
N GLU A 70 38.43 4.96 62.65
CA GLU A 70 39.06 3.71 63.13
C GLU A 70 38.81 2.55 62.15
N LEU A 71 37.63 2.50 61.54
CA LEU A 71 37.29 1.52 60.52
C LEU A 71 38.11 1.74 59.23
N LEU A 72 38.28 3.00 58.80
CA LEU A 72 39.13 3.37 57.67
C LEU A 72 40.61 3.04 57.93
N ALA A 73 41.11 3.30 59.13
CA ALA A 73 42.48 2.94 59.51
C ALA A 73 42.70 1.42 59.49
N LYS A 74 41.73 0.64 59.99
CA LYS A 74 41.78 -0.84 59.94
C LYS A 74 41.71 -1.37 58.51
N LEU A 75 40.90 -0.76 57.63
CA LEU A 75 40.81 -1.13 56.22
C LEU A 75 42.07 -0.77 55.42
N GLU A 76 42.70 0.37 55.69
CA GLU A 76 43.97 0.74 55.08
C GLU A 76 45.13 -0.16 55.55
N GLU A 77 45.16 -0.53 56.83
CA GLU A 77 46.18 -1.44 57.36
C GLU A 77 46.04 -2.87 56.78
N GLN A 78 44.80 -3.34 56.58
CA GLN A 78 44.54 -4.62 55.91
C GLN A 78 44.93 -4.60 54.43
N ASN A 79 44.70 -3.49 53.73
CA ASN A 79 45.14 -3.30 52.34
C ASN A 79 46.68 -3.21 52.23
N ARG A 80 47.37 -2.66 53.23
CA ARG A 80 48.84 -2.60 53.27
C ARG A 80 49.48 -3.98 53.48
N LEU A 81 48.82 -4.86 54.23
CA LEU A 81 49.20 -6.26 54.42
C LEU A 81 49.02 -7.10 53.13
N LEU A 82 47.95 -6.86 52.36
CA LEU A 82 47.72 -7.51 51.07
C LEU A 82 48.71 -7.05 49.97
N GLU A 83 49.13 -5.78 50.00
CA GLU A 83 50.16 -5.22 49.11
C GLU A 83 51.59 -5.72 49.44
N THR A 84 51.84 -6.17 50.67
CA THR A 84 53.13 -6.72 51.08
C THR A 84 53.25 -8.21 50.76
N ASP A 85 52.17 -8.99 50.88
CA ASP A 85 52.12 -10.39 50.46
C ASP A 85 52.22 -10.55 48.92
N SER A 86 51.60 -9.65 48.16
CA SER A 86 51.66 -9.65 46.69
C SER A 86 53.02 -9.28 46.12
N LYS A 87 53.85 -8.53 46.87
CA LYS A 87 55.25 -8.21 46.50
C LYS A 87 56.24 -9.30 46.92
N SER A 88 55.95 -10.04 48.01
CA SER A 88 56.79 -11.13 48.50
C SER A 88 56.75 -12.37 47.57
N LEU A 89 55.62 -12.62 46.89
CA LEU A 89 55.45 -13.74 45.96
C LEU A 89 56.05 -13.53 44.55
N ARG A 90 56.52 -12.32 44.20
CA ARG A 90 57.09 -12.03 42.87
C ARG A 90 58.62 -12.16 42.77
N SER A 91 59.33 -12.53 43.85
CA SER A 91 60.80 -12.55 43.89
C SER A 91 61.45 -13.95 43.87
N VAL A 92 60.68 -15.04 43.76
CA VAL A 92 61.25 -16.41 43.70
C VAL A 92 60.71 -17.15 42.47
N ASN A 93 61.31 -16.90 41.31
CA ASN A 93 61.76 -17.92 40.35
C ASN A 93 62.18 -17.29 39.02
N GLY A 94 63.48 -17.12 38.84
CA GLY A 94 64.08 -16.73 37.57
C GLY A 94 65.53 -17.18 37.46
N SER A 95 65.79 -18.44 37.09
CA SER A 95 67.06 -18.79 36.45
C SER A 95 67.01 -20.07 35.60
N ARG A 96 67.43 -19.89 34.34
CA ARG A 96 68.16 -20.82 33.44
C ARG A 96 67.42 -21.93 32.65
N ARG A 97 67.06 -21.50 31.44
CA ARG A 97 67.12 -22.11 30.09
C ARG A 97 67.83 -23.47 29.87
N ASN A 98 67.10 -24.30 29.09
CA ASN A 98 67.48 -25.12 27.92
C ASN A 98 68.07 -26.54 28.08
N SER A 99 67.28 -27.57 27.75
CA SER A 99 67.45 -28.46 26.58
C SER A 99 66.46 -29.64 26.60
N GLY A 100 65.95 -30.05 25.43
CA GLY A 100 65.56 -31.45 25.17
C GLY A 100 64.06 -31.78 25.05
N SER A 101 63.58 -31.80 23.80
CA SER A 101 62.71 -32.83 23.19
C SER A 101 61.48 -33.40 23.93
N SER A 102 60.34 -33.19 23.26
CA SER A 102 59.27 -34.15 22.96
C SER A 102 58.16 -34.46 23.98
N LEU A 103 56.95 -34.50 23.40
CA LEU A 103 55.76 -35.25 23.77
C LEU A 103 54.68 -34.57 24.66
N VAL A 104 53.47 -34.59 24.10
CA VAL A 104 52.11 -34.63 24.67
C VAL A 104 51.50 -33.40 25.37
N SER A 105 50.54 -32.83 24.64
CA SER A 105 49.18 -32.37 25.00
C SER A 105 48.81 -31.81 26.39
N SER A 106 48.06 -30.70 26.28
CA SER A 106 46.88 -30.29 27.05
C SER A 106 47.08 -29.84 28.51
N SER A 107 47.16 -28.53 28.72
CA SER A 107 46.18 -27.74 29.48
C SER A 107 46.70 -26.32 29.79
N SER A 108 46.24 -25.32 29.04
CA SER A 108 46.40 -23.90 29.45
C SER A 108 45.53 -22.99 28.56
N ALA A 109 44.25 -22.88 28.91
CA ALA A 109 43.27 -22.02 28.22
C ALA A 109 43.00 -20.69 28.98
N SER A 110 43.76 -20.35 30.02
CA SER A 110 43.43 -19.19 30.87
C SER A 110 44.47 -18.07 30.90
N SER A 111 45.55 -18.15 30.12
CA SER A 111 46.62 -17.12 30.09
C SER A 111 46.76 -16.38 28.75
N ASN A 112 45.95 -16.69 27.74
CA ASN A 112 46.06 -16.09 26.39
C ASN A 112 45.06 -14.95 26.11
N LEU A 113 44.11 -14.67 27.01
CA LEU A 113 43.07 -13.68 26.74
C LEU A 113 43.53 -12.24 26.97
N SER A 114 44.30 -11.98 28.03
CA SER A 114 44.75 -10.63 28.38
C SER A 114 45.75 -10.03 27.39
N HIS A 115 46.63 -10.84 26.80
CA HIS A 115 47.65 -10.36 25.86
C HIS A 115 47.04 -9.98 24.49
N LEU A 116 45.94 -10.61 24.07
CA LEU A 116 45.23 -10.28 22.83
C LEU A 116 44.37 -9.00 22.97
N GLU A 117 43.80 -8.76 24.15
CA GLU A 117 43.01 -7.56 24.43
C GLU A 117 43.88 -6.30 24.58
N GLU A 118 45.05 -6.40 25.23
CA GLU A 118 46.03 -5.31 25.30
C GLU A 118 46.53 -4.91 23.90
N ASP A 119 46.82 -5.87 23.02
CA ASP A 119 47.23 -5.60 21.63
C ASP A 119 46.11 -4.93 20.80
N SER A 120 44.85 -5.35 20.99
CA SER A 120 43.68 -4.75 20.32
C SER A 120 43.39 -3.33 20.83
N TRP A 121 43.47 -3.11 22.14
CA TRP A 121 43.26 -1.82 22.78
C TRP A 121 44.28 -0.77 22.32
N ILE A 122 45.56 -1.14 22.34
CA ILE A 122 46.67 -0.27 21.89
C ILE A 122 46.51 0.07 20.40
N LEU A 123 46.12 -0.92 19.58
CA LEU A 123 45.90 -0.72 18.15
C LEU A 123 44.76 0.27 17.89
N TRP A 124 43.59 0.08 18.51
CA TRP A 124 42.45 0.99 18.37
C TRP A 124 42.75 2.38 18.92
N GLY A 125 43.48 2.49 20.02
CA GLY A 125 43.96 3.77 20.56
C GLY A 125 44.83 4.52 19.55
N ARG A 126 45.76 3.83 18.87
CA ARG A 126 46.56 4.44 17.79
C ARG A 126 45.71 4.89 16.61
N ILE A 127 44.76 4.04 16.18
CA ILE A 127 43.88 4.34 15.03
C ILE A 127 43.04 5.58 15.28
N VAL A 128 42.47 5.71 16.49
CA VAL A 128 41.65 6.87 16.86
C VAL A 128 42.49 8.14 16.92
N ASN A 129 43.69 8.09 17.50
CA ASN A 129 44.58 9.25 17.61
C ASN A 129 45.14 9.70 16.25
N GLU A 130 45.40 8.77 15.33
CA GLU A 130 45.97 9.03 14.00
C GLU A 130 44.92 8.93 12.87
N TRP A 131 43.63 9.17 13.18
CA TRP A 131 42.52 8.85 12.27
C TRP A 131 42.65 9.46 10.87
N GLU A 132 43.03 10.73 10.77
CA GLU A 132 43.17 11.42 9.47
C GLU A 132 44.19 10.77 8.55
N ASP A 133 45.30 10.28 9.10
CA ASP A 133 46.34 9.57 8.37
C ASP A 133 45.93 8.13 8.06
N VAL A 134 45.37 7.43 9.05
CA VAL A 134 44.95 6.03 8.92
C VAL A 134 43.80 5.89 7.91
N ARG A 135 42.81 6.77 7.94
CA ARG A 135 41.68 6.76 7.01
C ARG A 135 42.15 6.90 5.55
N LYS A 136 43.11 7.77 5.28
CA LYS A 136 43.63 8.03 3.92
C LYS A 136 44.57 6.92 3.43
N LYS A 137 45.45 6.41 4.30
CA LYS A 137 46.53 5.49 3.91
C LYS A 137 46.20 4.01 4.15
N LYS A 138 45.27 3.70 5.04
CA LYS A 138 45.04 2.35 5.59
C LYS A 138 43.54 1.99 5.66
N GLU A 139 42.70 2.53 4.78
CA GLU A 139 41.24 2.30 4.77
C GLU A 139 40.86 0.80 4.80
N LYS A 140 41.54 -0.04 4.01
CA LYS A 140 41.29 -1.50 3.98
C LYS A 140 41.56 -2.17 5.34
N GLN A 141 42.65 -1.77 6.00
CA GLN A 141 43.00 -2.30 7.31
C GLN A 141 41.95 -1.91 8.36
N VAL A 142 41.42 -0.68 8.29
CA VAL A 142 40.34 -0.25 9.19
C VAL A 142 39.09 -1.12 8.98
N LYS A 143 38.69 -1.38 7.73
CA LYS A 143 37.55 -2.28 7.43
C LYS A 143 37.76 -3.67 8.03
N GLU A 144 38.96 -4.25 7.86
CA GLU A 144 39.28 -5.55 8.45
C GLU A 144 39.23 -5.56 9.98
N LEU A 145 39.65 -4.48 10.64
CA LEU A 145 39.57 -4.36 12.09
C LEU A 145 38.13 -4.19 12.57
N VAL A 146 37.31 -3.38 11.88
CA VAL A 146 35.87 -3.28 12.17
C VAL A 146 35.17 -4.64 12.04
N ARG A 147 35.54 -5.42 11.01
CA ARG A 147 35.05 -6.79 10.81
C ARG A 147 35.44 -7.74 11.94
N LYS A 148 36.64 -7.60 12.51
CA LYS A 148 37.06 -8.37 13.70
C LYS A 148 36.35 -7.91 14.97
N GLY A 149 36.06 -6.62 15.07
CA GLY A 149 35.25 -6.05 16.14
C GLY A 149 35.83 -4.77 16.71
N ILE A 150 34.93 -3.82 16.99
CA ILE A 150 35.27 -2.59 17.70
C ILE A 150 35.06 -2.87 19.19
N PRO A 151 36.10 -2.72 20.04
CA PRO A 151 35.95 -2.84 21.48
C PRO A 151 34.94 -1.81 21.99
N HIS A 152 34.13 -2.20 22.97
CA HIS A 152 32.99 -1.40 23.45
C HIS A 152 33.38 0.05 23.78
N HIS A 153 34.49 0.25 24.49
CA HIS A 153 34.93 1.58 24.95
C HIS A 153 35.38 2.50 23.79
N PHE A 154 35.67 1.96 22.61
CA PHE A 154 36.04 2.74 21.44
C PHE A 154 34.85 3.04 20.52
N ARG A 155 33.70 2.35 20.64
CA ARG A 155 32.57 2.51 19.70
C ARG A 155 32.09 3.94 19.59
N ALA A 156 31.90 4.63 20.72
CA ALA A 156 31.45 6.02 20.75
C ALA A 156 32.27 6.92 19.82
N ILE A 157 33.60 6.75 19.84
CA ILE A 157 34.54 7.57 19.09
C ILE A 157 34.66 7.05 17.65
N VAL A 158 34.84 5.74 17.47
CA VAL A 158 35.05 5.12 16.16
C VAL A 158 33.83 5.29 15.25
N TRP A 159 32.62 5.18 15.77
CA TRP A 159 31.40 5.40 14.99
C TRP A 159 31.31 6.83 14.48
N GLN A 160 31.63 7.83 15.31
CA GLN A 160 31.73 9.22 14.86
C GLN A 160 32.81 9.38 13.79
N LEU A 161 33.96 8.71 13.93
CA LEU A 161 35.09 8.74 12.97
C LEU A 161 34.72 8.14 11.61
N LEU A 162 34.05 6.99 11.61
CA LEU A 162 33.59 6.33 10.40
C LEU A 162 32.61 7.20 9.60
N CYS A 163 31.63 7.84 10.26
CA CYS A 163 30.66 8.70 9.60
C CYS A 163 31.06 10.19 9.51
N SER A 164 32.26 10.55 9.99
CA SER A 164 32.77 11.94 10.01
C SER A 164 31.81 12.92 10.71
N ALA A 165 31.32 12.56 11.90
CA ALA A 165 30.32 13.31 12.67
C ALA A 165 30.89 14.14 13.85
N GLN A 166 32.22 14.28 14.00
CA GLN A 166 32.83 14.96 15.17
C GLN A 166 32.43 16.43 15.30
N SER A 167 32.25 17.11 14.17
CA SER A 167 32.08 18.56 14.12
C SER A 167 31.09 18.92 13.02
N MET A 168 29.80 18.82 13.32
CA MET A 168 28.73 19.20 12.41
C MET A 168 28.10 20.54 12.82
N PRO A 169 27.86 21.48 11.89
CA PRO A 169 27.18 22.74 12.20
C PRO A 169 25.78 22.57 12.80
N ILE A 170 25.11 21.45 12.49
CA ILE A 170 23.78 21.13 13.02
C ILE A 170 23.81 20.81 14.52
N LYS A 171 24.97 20.44 15.07
CA LYS A 171 25.15 20.21 16.51
C LYS A 171 24.80 21.47 17.30
N ASP A 172 25.28 22.63 16.85
CA ASP A 172 25.03 23.91 17.50
C ASP A 172 23.54 24.32 17.44
N GLN A 173 22.77 23.75 16.52
CA GLN A 173 21.33 24.00 16.36
C GLN A 173 20.47 23.05 17.20
N TYR A 174 21.04 21.99 17.78
CA TYR A 174 20.28 20.95 18.49
C TYR A 174 19.43 21.54 19.63
N SER A 175 20.03 22.41 20.44
CA SER A 175 19.33 23.07 21.55
C SER A 175 18.15 23.95 21.10
N GLU A 176 18.23 24.58 19.93
CA GLU A 176 17.12 25.35 19.36
C GLU A 176 16.02 24.45 18.79
N LEU A 177 16.38 23.33 18.15
CA LEU A 177 15.44 22.34 17.65
C LEU A 177 14.58 21.74 18.77
N LEU A 178 15.14 21.52 19.96
CA LEU A 178 14.40 20.99 21.10
C LEU A 178 13.31 21.95 21.62
N LYS A 179 13.49 23.27 21.45
CA LYS A 179 12.50 24.28 21.85
C LYS A 179 11.31 24.36 20.89
N MET A 180 11.45 23.85 19.67
CA MET A 180 10.38 23.84 18.67
C MET A 180 9.40 22.68 18.91
N THR A 181 8.18 22.78 18.38
CA THR A 181 7.18 21.69 18.42
C THR A 181 7.25 20.83 17.17
N SER A 182 7.24 19.50 17.31
CA SER A 182 7.17 18.58 16.17
C SER A 182 5.76 17.99 15.99
N PRO A 183 5.26 17.84 14.75
CA PRO A 183 4.01 17.13 14.49
C PRO A 183 4.09 15.63 14.81
N CYS A 184 5.31 15.08 14.92
CA CYS A 184 5.54 13.64 15.12
C CYS A 184 5.58 13.23 16.60
N GLU A 185 5.49 14.16 17.55
CA GLU A 185 5.73 13.86 18.99
C GLU A 185 4.85 12.73 19.54
N LYS A 186 3.57 12.66 19.13
CA LYS A 186 2.66 11.59 19.57
C LYS A 186 3.11 10.21 19.07
N LEU A 187 3.55 10.13 17.81
CA LEU A 187 4.05 8.90 17.21
C LEU A 187 5.37 8.46 17.85
N ILE A 188 6.28 9.42 18.08
CA ILE A 188 7.56 9.19 18.73
C ILE A 188 7.34 8.61 20.14
N ARG A 189 6.49 9.23 20.97
CA ARG A 189 6.22 8.76 22.35
C ARG A 189 5.68 7.34 22.39
N ARG A 190 4.78 6.97 21.47
CA ARG A 190 4.24 5.61 21.37
C ARG A 190 5.33 4.57 21.10
N ASP A 191 6.29 4.91 20.26
CA ASP A 191 7.34 3.98 19.84
C ASP A 191 8.48 3.87 20.85
N ILE A 192 8.74 4.92 21.64
CA ILE A 192 9.74 4.89 22.71
C ILE A 192 9.42 3.82 23.75
N ALA A 193 8.16 3.70 24.17
CA ALA A 193 7.75 2.72 25.17
C ALA A 193 8.03 1.26 24.78
N ARG A 194 8.18 0.99 23.47
CA ARG A 194 8.49 -0.34 22.92
C ARG A 194 9.92 -0.47 22.38
N THR A 195 10.76 0.55 22.54
CA THR A 195 12.15 0.55 22.08
C THR A 195 13.08 0.12 23.22
N TYR A 196 13.62 -1.10 23.12
CA TYR A 196 14.43 -1.76 24.17
C TYR A 196 13.77 -1.77 25.56
N PRO A 197 12.53 -2.27 25.71
CA PRO A 197 11.76 -2.17 26.96
C PRO A 197 12.41 -2.90 28.14
N GLU A 198 13.22 -3.92 27.89
CA GLU A 198 13.91 -4.71 28.92
C GLU A 198 15.29 -4.14 29.29
N HIS A 199 15.78 -3.11 28.58
CA HIS A 199 17.12 -2.57 28.80
C HIS A 199 17.11 -1.55 29.94
N ASP A 200 18.03 -1.65 30.90
CA ASP A 200 18.06 -0.83 32.12
C ASP A 200 17.99 0.68 31.86
N PHE A 201 18.63 1.16 30.79
CA PHE A 201 18.61 2.57 30.42
C PHE A 201 17.24 3.09 29.92
N PHE A 202 16.37 2.20 29.42
CA PHE A 202 15.08 2.56 28.79
C PHE A 202 13.85 1.96 29.50
N LYS A 203 14.02 0.96 30.38
CA LYS A 203 12.93 0.17 30.98
C LYS A 203 11.98 0.99 31.86
N GLU A 204 12.52 1.95 32.61
CA GLU A 204 11.72 2.79 33.50
C GLU A 204 10.96 3.83 32.69
N LYS A 205 9.65 3.95 32.98
CA LYS A 205 8.79 4.94 32.34
C LYS A 205 9.30 6.34 32.66
N ASP A 206 9.39 7.19 31.63
CA ASP A 206 9.92 8.55 31.75
C ASP A 206 11.37 8.58 32.28
N SER A 207 12.13 7.50 32.06
CA SER A 207 13.57 7.46 32.35
C SER A 207 14.36 8.45 31.50
N LEU A 208 15.56 8.78 31.97
CA LEU A 208 16.51 9.60 31.22
C LEU A 208 16.72 9.06 29.80
N GLY A 209 16.87 7.74 29.62
CA GLY A 209 17.03 7.12 28.31
C GLY A 209 15.84 7.35 27.38
N GLN A 210 14.61 7.23 27.88
CA GLN A 210 13.41 7.53 27.10
C GLN A 210 13.32 9.02 26.73
N GLU A 211 13.70 9.92 27.65
CA GLU A 211 13.71 11.36 27.41
C GLU A 211 14.73 11.75 26.34
N VAL A 212 15.98 11.30 26.45
CA VAL A 212 17.02 11.64 25.46
C VAL A 212 16.73 11.01 24.08
N LEU A 213 16.10 9.82 24.05
CA LEU A 213 15.59 9.21 22.82
C LEU A 213 14.48 10.05 22.19
N PHE A 214 13.54 10.55 23.00
CA PHE A 214 12.50 11.46 22.53
C PHE A 214 13.10 12.72 21.93
N ASN A 215 14.06 13.34 22.60
CA ASN A 215 14.71 14.57 22.16
C ASN A 215 15.40 14.40 20.81
N VAL A 216 16.22 13.36 20.63
CA VAL A 216 16.92 13.12 19.36
C VAL A 216 15.94 12.85 18.22
N MET A 217 14.92 11.99 18.45
CA MET A 217 13.91 11.70 17.43
C MET A 217 13.08 12.93 17.08
N LYS A 218 12.71 13.75 18.08
CA LYS A 218 11.99 15.00 17.89
C LYS A 218 12.83 15.98 17.07
N ALA A 219 14.07 16.23 17.47
CA ALA A 219 14.97 17.13 16.75
C ALA A 219 15.16 16.69 15.30
N TYR A 220 15.41 15.40 15.06
CA TYR A 220 15.56 14.88 13.70
C TYR A 220 14.31 15.08 12.84
N SER A 221 13.12 14.84 13.39
CA SER A 221 11.85 15.04 12.66
C SER A 221 11.62 16.49 12.21
N LEU A 222 12.30 17.46 12.83
CA LEU A 222 12.27 18.87 12.46
C LEU A 222 13.34 19.21 11.41
N VAL A 223 14.48 18.51 11.42
CA VAL A 223 15.56 18.65 10.45
C VAL A 223 15.11 18.16 9.08
N ASP A 224 14.51 16.98 9.01
CA ASP A 224 14.00 16.40 7.76
C ASP A 224 12.49 16.23 7.85
N ARG A 225 11.74 17.24 7.39
CA ARG A 225 10.27 17.23 7.41
C ARG A 225 9.65 16.28 6.38
N GLU A 226 10.38 15.90 5.34
CA GLU A 226 9.87 14.96 4.32
C GLU A 226 9.78 13.55 4.90
N VAL A 227 10.83 13.13 5.62
CA VAL A 227 10.84 11.86 6.34
C VAL A 227 10.08 11.96 7.66
N GLY A 228 10.33 13.03 8.41
CA GLY A 228 9.79 13.23 9.75
C GLY A 228 10.26 12.14 10.70
N TYR A 229 9.32 11.32 11.17
CA TYR A 229 9.58 10.15 11.99
C TYR A 229 9.13 8.88 11.27
N CYS A 230 10.07 7.94 11.06
CA CYS A 230 9.74 6.61 10.56
C CYS A 230 9.86 5.56 11.66
N GLN A 231 8.85 4.69 11.76
CA GLN A 231 8.85 3.55 12.67
C GLN A 231 10.09 2.68 12.44
N GLY A 232 10.72 2.25 13.54
CA GLY A 232 11.97 1.48 13.51
C GLY A 232 13.23 2.31 13.68
N SER A 233 13.23 3.60 13.28
CA SER A 233 14.40 4.47 13.43
C SER A 233 14.80 4.73 14.89
N ALA A 234 13.84 4.70 15.81
CA ALA A 234 14.10 4.83 17.25
C ALA A 234 15.03 3.72 17.80
N PHE A 235 15.03 2.52 17.21
CA PHE A 235 15.97 1.46 17.63
C PHE A 235 17.42 1.78 17.27
N ILE A 236 17.64 2.46 16.14
CA ILE A 236 18.96 2.92 15.71
C ILE A 236 19.45 4.00 16.69
N VAL A 237 18.61 5.00 16.98
CA VAL A 237 18.95 6.07 17.92
C VAL A 237 19.14 5.54 19.34
N GLY A 238 18.31 4.59 19.78
CA GLY A 238 18.45 3.91 21.06
C GLY A 238 19.82 3.22 21.19
N LEU A 239 20.28 2.52 20.15
CA LEU A 239 21.62 1.92 20.15
C LEU A 239 22.72 3.00 20.23
N LEU A 240 22.59 4.10 19.49
CA LEU A 240 23.56 5.20 19.53
C LEU A 240 23.65 5.81 20.95
N LEU A 241 22.52 6.05 21.59
CA LEU A 241 22.43 6.61 22.95
C LEU A 241 23.00 5.68 24.03
N MET A 242 23.00 4.36 23.80
CA MET A 242 23.71 3.42 24.69
C MET A 242 25.24 3.55 24.58
N GLN A 243 25.78 4.16 23.52
CA GLN A 243 27.23 4.25 23.28
C GLN A 243 27.78 5.68 23.42
N MET A 244 26.99 6.72 23.15
CA MET A 244 27.46 8.11 23.13
C MET A 244 26.42 9.09 23.68
N PRO A 245 26.82 10.31 24.08
CA PRO A 245 25.88 11.30 24.57
C PRO A 245 24.91 11.79 23.47
N GLU A 246 23.85 12.46 23.92
CA GLU A 246 22.68 12.82 23.12
C GLU A 246 23.01 13.64 21.86
N GLU A 247 23.83 14.68 21.98
CA GLU A 247 24.16 15.55 20.85
C GLU A 247 25.01 14.82 19.80
N GLU A 248 25.95 13.98 20.22
CA GLU A 248 26.75 13.13 19.34
C GLU A 248 25.87 12.09 18.64
N ALA A 249 24.94 11.46 19.37
CA ALA A 249 23.99 10.50 18.80
C ALA A 249 23.11 11.15 17.73
N PHE A 250 22.63 12.38 17.97
CA PHE A 250 21.92 13.17 16.96
C PHE A 250 22.77 13.43 15.71
N CYS A 251 24.02 13.86 15.87
CA CYS A 251 24.92 14.12 14.73
C CYS A 251 25.20 12.85 13.93
N VAL A 252 25.50 11.75 14.61
CA VAL A 252 25.71 10.44 13.96
C VAL A 252 24.45 10.02 13.21
N PHE A 253 23.27 10.13 13.83
CA PHE A 253 22.01 9.76 13.18
C PHE A 253 21.73 10.60 11.93
N VAL A 254 21.95 11.92 11.99
CA VAL A 254 21.85 12.81 10.81
C VAL A 254 22.79 12.33 9.69
N LYS A 255 24.02 11.92 10.02
CA LYS A 255 24.97 11.37 9.06
C LYS A 255 24.51 10.05 8.44
N LEU A 256 23.92 9.15 9.22
CA LEU A 256 23.37 7.91 8.69
C LEU A 256 22.22 8.17 7.71
N MET A 257 21.39 9.16 8.00
CA MET A 257 20.31 9.55 7.11
C MET A 257 20.84 10.15 5.80
N GLN A 258 21.88 10.99 5.86
CA GLN A 258 22.45 11.64 4.67
C GLN A 258 23.31 10.71 3.81
N ASP A 259 24.24 9.99 4.42
CA ASP A 259 25.36 9.35 3.70
C ASP A 259 25.18 7.83 3.53
N TYR A 260 24.27 7.19 4.29
CA TYR A 260 24.13 5.72 4.36
C TYR A 260 22.84 5.19 3.70
N ARG A 261 22.16 6.01 2.89
CA ARG A 261 20.87 5.70 2.23
C ARG A 261 19.70 5.42 3.16
N LEU A 262 19.85 5.58 4.49
CA LEU A 262 18.75 5.33 5.43
C LEU A 262 17.57 6.30 5.22
N ARG A 263 17.84 7.57 4.89
CA ARG A 263 16.79 8.54 4.57
C ARG A 263 15.87 8.04 3.46
N GLU A 264 16.44 7.50 2.39
CA GLU A 264 15.68 7.03 1.24
C GLU A 264 14.82 5.80 1.60
N LEU A 265 15.33 4.91 2.47
CA LEU A 265 14.54 3.79 3.03
C LEU A 265 13.36 4.24 3.88
N PHE A 266 13.49 5.37 4.58
CA PHE A 266 12.49 5.90 5.49
C PHE A 266 11.52 6.91 4.88
N LYS A 267 11.68 7.26 3.59
CA LYS A 267 10.72 8.13 2.91
C LYS A 267 9.31 7.51 2.93
N PRO A 268 8.24 8.32 3.04
CA PRO A 268 6.86 7.81 3.09
C PRO A 268 6.44 6.91 1.93
N SER A 269 7.05 7.09 0.74
CA SER A 269 6.76 6.25 -0.43
C SER A 269 7.27 4.81 -0.31
N MET A 270 8.22 4.54 0.60
CA MET A 270 8.90 3.24 0.76
C MET A 270 9.53 2.71 -0.54
N ALA A 271 9.81 3.59 -1.50
CA ALA A 271 10.28 3.20 -2.84
C ALA A 271 11.65 2.50 -2.77
N GLU A 272 12.57 3.04 -1.96
CA GLU A 272 13.90 2.47 -1.75
C GLU A 272 13.85 1.13 -1.01
N LEU A 273 12.92 1.00 -0.05
CA LEU A 273 12.71 -0.28 0.63
C LEU A 273 12.20 -1.33 -0.35
N GLY A 274 11.24 -0.98 -1.22
CA GLY A 274 10.76 -1.85 -2.29
C GLY A 274 11.87 -2.27 -3.26
N LEU A 275 12.78 -1.35 -3.61
CA LEU A 275 13.98 -1.67 -4.39
C LEU A 275 14.87 -2.69 -3.67
N CYS A 276 15.10 -2.50 -2.37
CA CYS A 276 15.89 -3.46 -1.58
C CYS A 276 15.24 -4.83 -1.52
N MET A 277 13.91 -4.90 -1.38
CA MET A 277 13.17 -6.17 -1.44
C MET A 277 13.37 -6.87 -2.79
N TYR A 278 13.24 -6.14 -3.91
CA TYR A 278 13.45 -6.68 -5.25
C TYR A 278 14.89 -7.18 -5.45
N GLN A 279 15.89 -6.40 -5.04
CA GLN A 279 17.30 -6.79 -5.11
C GLN A 279 17.58 -8.04 -4.27
N PHE A 280 17.01 -8.10 -3.07
CA PHE A 280 17.20 -9.23 -2.17
C PHE A 280 16.49 -10.49 -2.71
N GLU A 281 15.29 -10.36 -3.24
CA GLU A 281 14.57 -11.46 -3.90
C GLU A 281 15.36 -12.02 -5.11
N CYS A 282 15.94 -11.14 -5.94
CA CYS A 282 16.82 -11.57 -7.03
C CYS A 282 18.09 -12.28 -6.52
N MET A 283 18.64 -11.89 -5.37
CA MET A 283 19.75 -12.60 -4.75
C MET A 283 19.34 -13.99 -4.28
N ILE A 284 18.16 -14.13 -3.67
CA ILE A 284 17.60 -15.42 -3.22
C ILE A 284 17.37 -16.33 -4.43
N GLN A 285 16.78 -15.81 -5.51
CA GLN A 285 16.56 -16.57 -6.75
C GLN A 285 17.87 -17.12 -7.34
N GLU A 286 18.96 -16.34 -7.29
CA GLU A 286 20.26 -16.74 -7.82
C GLU A 286 21.01 -17.72 -6.90
N HIS A 287 21.03 -17.46 -5.59
CA HIS A 287 21.87 -18.19 -4.64
C HIS A 287 21.16 -19.35 -3.95
N LEU A 288 19.82 -19.28 -3.85
CA LEU A 288 18.95 -20.21 -3.13
C LEU A 288 17.69 -20.53 -3.97
N PRO A 289 17.82 -21.08 -5.19
CA PRO A 289 16.70 -21.24 -6.13
C PRO A 289 15.58 -22.15 -5.60
N GLU A 290 15.93 -23.21 -4.87
CA GLU A 290 14.93 -24.11 -4.25
C GLU A 290 14.10 -23.38 -3.20
N LEU A 291 14.75 -22.57 -2.36
CA LEU A 291 14.08 -21.77 -1.35
C LEU A 291 13.21 -20.67 -1.99
N TYR A 292 13.68 -20.05 -3.07
CA TYR A 292 12.90 -19.08 -3.84
C TYR A 292 11.61 -19.71 -4.37
N VAL A 293 11.69 -20.88 -5.01
CA VAL A 293 10.50 -21.60 -5.52
C VAL A 293 9.55 -21.95 -4.39
N HIS A 294 10.08 -22.42 -3.26
CA HIS A 294 9.27 -22.71 -2.07
C HIS A 294 8.54 -21.46 -1.57
N PHE A 295 9.24 -20.34 -1.41
CA PHE A 295 8.64 -19.06 -1.01
C PHE A 295 7.53 -18.62 -1.96
N GLN A 296 7.72 -18.74 -3.29
CA GLN A 296 6.68 -18.43 -4.27
C GLN A 296 5.47 -19.37 -4.13
N SER A 297 5.70 -20.68 -3.93
CA SER A 297 4.62 -21.66 -3.76
C SER A 297 3.78 -21.40 -2.52
N GLN A 298 4.39 -20.89 -1.45
CA GLN A 298 3.74 -20.53 -0.19
C GLN A 298 3.22 -19.09 -0.17
N SER A 299 3.33 -18.34 -1.27
CA SER A 299 3.03 -16.89 -1.32
C SER A 299 3.74 -16.09 -0.21
N PHE A 300 4.95 -16.50 0.15
CA PHE A 300 5.75 -15.88 1.21
C PHE A 300 6.66 -14.81 0.63
N HIS A 301 6.19 -13.57 0.64
CA HIS A 301 6.90 -12.45 0.04
C HIS A 301 8.06 -11.95 0.91
N THR A 302 9.16 -11.56 0.27
CA THR A 302 10.37 -11.02 0.93
C THR A 302 10.07 -9.87 1.90
N SER A 303 9.10 -9.02 1.57
CA SER A 303 8.67 -7.90 2.42
C SER A 303 8.07 -8.32 3.77
N MET A 304 7.54 -9.54 3.90
CA MET A 304 6.90 -10.03 5.13
C MET A 304 7.89 -10.22 6.28
N TYR A 305 9.14 -10.61 5.98
CA TYR A 305 10.15 -10.92 6.99
C TYR A 305 11.37 -10.00 6.92
N ALA A 306 11.76 -9.52 5.74
CA ALA A 306 13.01 -8.76 5.57
C ALA A 306 12.85 -7.25 5.79
N SER A 307 11.63 -6.69 5.76
CA SER A 307 11.44 -5.23 5.89
C SER A 307 12.09 -4.67 7.17
N SER A 308 11.94 -5.35 8.31
CA SER A 308 12.55 -4.95 9.58
C SER A 308 14.09 -5.05 9.55
N TRP A 309 14.65 -6.00 8.81
CA TRP A 309 16.10 -6.17 8.68
C TRP A 309 16.75 -4.95 8.04
N PHE A 310 16.15 -4.42 6.98
CA PHE A 310 16.63 -3.23 6.28
C PHE A 310 16.35 -1.94 7.06
N LEU A 311 15.14 -1.78 7.59
CA LEU A 311 14.75 -0.56 8.29
C LEU A 311 15.46 -0.41 9.64
N THR A 312 15.80 -1.51 10.31
CA THR A 312 16.39 -1.47 11.66
C THR A 312 17.81 -2.02 11.72
N ILE A 313 18.40 -2.42 10.58
CA ILE A 313 19.74 -3.01 10.51
C ILE A 313 19.83 -4.19 11.50
N PHE A 314 18.79 -5.02 11.50
CA PHE A 314 18.59 -6.17 12.41
C PHE A 314 18.49 -5.86 13.92
N LEU A 315 18.40 -4.60 14.36
CA LEU A 315 18.30 -4.24 15.78
C LEU A 315 17.03 -4.75 16.47
N THR A 316 15.99 -5.02 15.69
CA THR A 316 14.73 -5.61 16.18
C THR A 316 14.69 -7.13 16.05
N THR A 317 15.70 -7.73 15.42
CA THR A 317 15.76 -9.17 15.15
C THR A 317 16.72 -9.89 16.08
N PHE A 318 17.90 -9.32 16.32
CA PHE A 318 18.94 -9.96 17.14
C PHE A 318 19.11 -9.31 18.51
N PRO A 319 19.58 -10.07 19.52
CA PRO A 319 20.11 -9.52 20.75
C PRO A 319 21.22 -8.48 20.50
N LEU A 320 21.33 -7.49 21.41
CA LEU A 320 22.27 -6.36 21.30
C LEU A 320 23.72 -6.75 20.94
N PRO A 321 24.34 -7.80 21.53
CA PRO A 321 25.72 -8.17 21.18
C PRO A 321 25.90 -8.50 19.69
N ILE A 322 24.93 -9.16 19.06
CA ILE A 322 24.99 -9.51 17.64
C ILE A 322 24.61 -8.30 16.79
N ALA A 323 23.52 -7.62 17.12
CA ALA A 323 23.04 -6.47 16.36
C ALA A 323 24.08 -5.34 16.34
N THR A 324 24.78 -5.08 17.46
CA THR A 324 25.86 -4.09 17.53
C THR A 324 27.03 -4.43 16.61
N ARG A 325 27.36 -5.72 16.43
CA ARG A 325 28.44 -6.14 15.53
C ARG A 325 28.06 -5.99 14.05
N ILE A 326 26.81 -6.25 13.71
CA ILE A 326 26.28 -5.94 12.37
C ILE A 326 26.32 -4.42 12.16
N PHE A 327 25.94 -3.64 13.18
CA PHE A 327 25.95 -2.18 13.13
C PHE A 327 27.38 -1.61 12.98
N ASP A 328 28.39 -2.15 13.67
CA ASP A 328 29.79 -1.78 13.50
C ASP A 328 30.21 -1.85 12.01
N ILE A 329 29.86 -2.95 11.34
CA ILE A 329 30.20 -3.18 9.94
C ILE A 329 29.35 -2.27 9.03
N PHE A 330 28.08 -2.07 9.35
CA PHE A 330 27.22 -1.12 8.64
C PHE A 330 27.80 0.30 8.66
N MET A 331 28.33 0.75 9.80
CA MET A 331 29.03 2.04 9.92
C MET A 331 30.26 2.15 9.01
N SER A 332 30.85 1.04 8.58
CA SER A 332 32.04 1.05 7.73
C SER A 332 31.77 0.74 6.25
N GLU A 333 30.73 -0.03 5.95
CA GLU A 333 30.48 -0.61 4.61
C GLU A 333 29.06 -0.31 4.08
N GLY A 334 28.21 0.32 4.88
CA GLY A 334 26.86 0.71 4.51
C GLY A 334 25.91 -0.48 4.33
N LEU A 335 24.87 -0.28 3.52
CA LEU A 335 23.74 -1.22 3.39
C LEU A 335 24.12 -2.60 2.79
N GLU A 336 25.31 -2.74 2.19
CA GLU A 336 25.79 -4.01 1.64
C GLU A 336 25.79 -5.14 2.70
N ILE A 337 26.16 -4.83 3.94
CA ILE A 337 26.18 -5.85 5.01
C ILE A 337 24.78 -6.42 5.29
N VAL A 338 23.73 -5.62 5.11
CA VAL A 338 22.36 -6.06 5.38
C VAL A 338 21.94 -7.16 4.41
N PHE A 339 22.26 -7.00 3.12
CA PHE A 339 22.05 -8.03 2.11
C PHE A 339 22.85 -9.30 2.40
N ARG A 340 24.12 -9.15 2.79
CA ARG A 340 25.02 -10.26 3.11
C ARG A 340 24.53 -11.07 4.30
N VAL A 341 24.18 -10.40 5.40
CA VAL A 341 23.66 -11.04 6.60
C VAL A 341 22.31 -11.68 6.30
N GLY A 342 21.39 -10.98 5.63
CA GLY A 342 20.09 -11.52 5.25
C GLY A 342 20.21 -12.81 4.44
N LEU A 343 21.08 -12.85 3.43
CA LEU A 343 21.25 -14.05 2.60
C LEU A 343 21.96 -15.17 3.38
N ALA A 344 22.94 -14.84 4.23
CA ALA A 344 23.60 -15.84 5.09
C ALA A 344 22.61 -16.49 6.06
N LEU A 345 21.67 -15.73 6.65
CA LEU A 345 20.62 -16.28 7.50
C LEU A 345 19.75 -17.29 6.76
N LEU A 346 19.37 -16.98 5.52
CA LEU A 346 18.61 -17.90 4.67
C LEU A 346 19.43 -19.14 4.30
N GLN A 347 20.72 -19.00 3.98
CA GLN A 347 21.60 -20.13 3.69
C GLN A 347 21.75 -21.06 4.89
N MET A 348 21.91 -20.50 6.09
CA MET A 348 22.09 -21.29 7.32
C MET A 348 20.82 -22.04 7.74
N ASN A 349 19.64 -21.52 7.37
CA ASN A 349 18.34 -22.08 7.77
C ASN A 349 17.58 -22.73 6.61
N GLN A 350 18.20 -22.88 5.43
CA GLN A 350 17.54 -23.35 4.21
C GLN A 350 16.82 -24.70 4.40
N ALA A 351 17.50 -25.67 5.01
CA ALA A 351 16.97 -27.02 5.18
C ALA A 351 15.70 -27.07 6.05
N GLU A 352 15.62 -26.19 7.05
CA GLU A 352 14.46 -26.08 7.94
C GLU A 352 13.33 -25.29 7.26
N LEU A 353 13.65 -24.16 6.62
CA LEU A 353 12.67 -23.31 5.95
C LEU A 353 11.94 -24.03 4.80
N LEU A 354 12.61 -24.92 4.07
CA LEU A 354 12.00 -25.72 3.00
C LEU A 354 10.90 -26.69 3.49
N GLN A 355 10.87 -26.99 4.79
CA GLN A 355 9.90 -27.90 5.39
C GLN A 355 8.69 -27.18 6.00
N LEU A 356 8.73 -25.85 6.07
CA LEU A 356 7.74 -25.02 6.75
C LEU A 356 6.78 -24.37 5.76
N ASP A 357 5.55 -24.16 6.18
CA ASP A 357 4.57 -23.33 5.47
C ASP A 357 4.79 -21.84 5.76
N MET A 358 3.94 -20.97 5.20
CA MET A 358 4.04 -19.51 5.36
C MET A 358 4.11 -19.07 6.83
N GLU A 359 3.23 -19.61 7.69
CA GLU A 359 3.20 -19.26 9.11
C GLU A 359 4.41 -19.83 9.85
N GLY A 360 4.77 -21.09 9.61
CA GLY A 360 5.93 -21.74 10.20
C GLY A 360 7.22 -20.99 9.89
N MET A 361 7.41 -20.56 8.64
CA MET A 361 8.57 -19.74 8.25
C MET A 361 8.61 -18.42 9.03
N LEU A 362 7.49 -17.71 9.15
CA LEU A 362 7.43 -16.45 9.90
C LEU A 362 7.77 -16.66 11.39
N GLN A 363 7.24 -17.72 12.01
CA GLN A 363 7.57 -18.07 13.39
C GLN A 363 9.05 -18.44 13.55
N HIS A 364 9.64 -19.13 12.57
CA HIS A 364 11.06 -19.48 12.55
C HIS A 364 11.96 -18.23 12.58
N PHE A 365 11.67 -17.24 11.73
CA PHE A 365 12.39 -15.97 11.70
C PHE A 365 12.28 -15.20 13.01
N GLN A 366 11.12 -15.24 13.67
CA GLN A 366 10.86 -14.45 14.88
C GLN A 366 11.34 -15.11 16.17
N LYS A 367 11.31 -16.45 16.26
CA LYS A 367 11.54 -17.17 17.52
C LYS A 367 12.82 -18.01 17.52
N VAL A 368 13.22 -18.59 16.39
CA VAL A 368 14.35 -19.52 16.34
C VAL A 368 15.64 -18.81 15.98
N ILE A 369 15.64 -18.08 14.87
CA ILE A 369 16.84 -17.40 14.35
C ILE A 369 17.51 -16.45 15.35
N PRO A 370 16.79 -15.65 16.17
CA PRO A 370 17.43 -14.76 17.14
C PRO A 370 18.32 -15.47 18.16
N HIS A 371 17.96 -16.70 18.55
CA HIS A 371 18.65 -17.49 19.58
C HIS A 371 19.72 -18.43 18.99
N GLN A 372 19.78 -18.60 17.66
CA GLN A 372 20.76 -19.47 16.98
C GLN A 372 22.22 -19.01 17.22
N PHE A 373 22.41 -17.74 17.60
CA PHE A 373 23.71 -17.09 17.70
C PHE A 373 24.09 -16.70 19.14
N ASP A 374 23.47 -17.31 20.15
CA ASP A 374 23.78 -17.05 21.57
C ASP A 374 25.26 -17.31 21.92
N SER A 375 25.94 -18.20 21.17
CA SER A 375 27.38 -18.45 21.31
C SER A 375 28.27 -17.29 20.84
N GLY A 376 27.70 -16.27 20.21
CA GLY A 376 28.39 -15.09 19.71
C GLY A 376 28.19 -14.82 18.21
N PRO A 377 28.58 -13.61 17.76
CA PRO A 377 28.28 -13.10 16.42
C PRO A 377 29.21 -13.64 15.33
N ASP A 378 30.37 -14.19 15.68
CA ASP A 378 31.45 -14.49 14.72
C ASP A 378 31.03 -15.47 13.62
N LYS A 379 30.23 -16.48 13.96
CA LYS A 379 29.71 -17.45 12.97
C LYS A 379 28.85 -16.76 11.91
N LEU A 380 27.95 -15.86 12.33
CA LEU A 380 27.08 -15.11 11.43
C LEU A 380 27.89 -14.17 10.54
N ILE A 381 28.82 -13.42 11.14
CA ILE A 381 29.67 -12.48 10.39
C ILE A 381 30.53 -13.25 9.38
N GLN A 382 31.16 -14.35 9.78
CA GLN A 382 31.95 -15.17 8.86
C GLN A 382 31.11 -15.70 7.70
N ALA A 383 29.91 -16.22 7.98
CA ALA A 383 28.98 -16.69 6.94
C ALA A 383 28.58 -15.54 5.98
N SER A 384 28.30 -14.35 6.50
CA SER A 384 27.93 -13.18 5.68
C SER A 384 29.02 -12.75 4.68
N TYR A 385 30.30 -12.97 5.01
CA TYR A 385 31.41 -12.69 4.09
C TYR A 385 31.68 -13.81 3.08
N GLN A 386 31.11 -15.00 3.26
CA GLN A 386 31.09 -16.05 2.22
C GLN A 386 30.04 -15.78 1.14
N VAL A 387 29.02 -14.96 1.45
CA VAL A 387 28.03 -14.52 0.47
C VAL A 387 28.68 -13.66 -0.62
N LYS A 388 28.39 -13.94 -1.89
CA LYS A 388 28.88 -13.13 -3.01
C LYS A 388 27.93 -11.95 -3.26
N TYR A 389 28.39 -10.73 -2.95
CA TYR A 389 27.67 -9.50 -3.29
C TYR A 389 28.32 -8.82 -4.50
N ASN A 390 27.54 -8.56 -5.55
CA ASN A 390 28.01 -7.92 -6.77
C ASN A 390 27.40 -6.52 -6.94
N ALA A 391 28.16 -5.48 -6.57
CA ALA A 391 27.72 -4.10 -6.64
C ALA A 391 27.30 -3.64 -8.05
N LYS A 392 27.95 -4.15 -9.11
CA LYS A 392 27.57 -3.84 -10.50
C LYS A 392 26.20 -4.44 -10.83
N LYS A 393 25.92 -5.66 -10.37
CA LYS A 393 24.63 -6.31 -10.54
C LYS A 393 23.52 -5.58 -9.77
N MET A 394 23.77 -5.14 -8.54
CA MET A 394 22.79 -4.36 -7.76
C MET A 394 22.38 -3.08 -8.48
N LYS A 395 23.35 -2.33 -9.04
CA LYS A 395 23.06 -1.14 -9.86
C LYS A 395 22.27 -1.48 -11.14
N LYS A 396 22.46 -2.66 -11.72
CA LYS A 396 21.66 -3.11 -12.88
C LYS A 396 20.22 -3.40 -12.45
N LEU A 397 20.03 -4.13 -11.35
CA LEU A 397 18.72 -4.43 -10.78
C LEU A 397 17.96 -3.17 -10.36
N GLU A 398 18.66 -2.14 -9.89
CA GLU A 398 18.08 -0.83 -9.58
C GLU A 398 17.48 -0.15 -10.82
N LYS A 399 18.21 -0.15 -11.94
CA LYS A 399 17.70 0.39 -13.22
C LYS A 399 16.53 -0.40 -13.76
N GLU A 400 16.59 -1.73 -13.63
CA GLU A 400 15.51 -2.62 -14.04
C GLU A 400 14.24 -2.37 -13.20
N TYR A 401 14.38 -2.34 -11.87
CA TYR A 401 13.27 -2.06 -10.96
C TYR A 401 12.65 -0.68 -11.21
N THR A 402 13.48 0.34 -11.45
CA THR A 402 12.99 1.69 -11.81
C THR A 402 12.16 1.63 -13.09
N THR A 403 12.62 0.89 -14.10
CA THR A 403 11.90 0.71 -15.38
C THR A 403 10.56 -0.01 -15.18
N ILE A 404 10.54 -1.07 -14.36
CA ILE A 404 9.33 -1.79 -13.99
C ILE A 404 8.33 -0.84 -13.31
N LYS A 405 8.79 -0.05 -12.33
CA LYS A 405 7.93 0.88 -11.59
C LYS A 405 7.42 2.04 -12.44
N THR A 406 8.23 2.57 -13.35
CA THR A 406 7.78 3.59 -14.31
C THR A 406 6.68 3.03 -15.22
N LYS A 407 6.89 1.82 -15.78
CA LYS A 407 5.89 1.17 -16.63
C LYS A 407 4.59 0.87 -15.87
N GLU A 408 4.68 0.34 -14.64
CA GLU A 408 3.51 0.11 -13.79
C GLU A 408 2.74 1.43 -13.52
N MET A 409 3.45 2.54 -13.29
CA MET A 409 2.82 3.84 -13.09
C MET A 409 2.12 4.36 -14.35
N GLU A 410 2.75 4.21 -15.53
CA GLU A 410 2.14 4.53 -16.83
C GLU A 410 0.88 3.70 -17.07
N GLU A 411 0.94 2.39 -16.81
CA GLU A 411 -0.22 1.49 -16.92
C GLU A 411 -1.34 1.89 -15.95
N GLN A 412 -1.02 2.29 -14.71
CA GLN A 412 -2.01 2.78 -13.75
C GLN A 412 -2.66 4.11 -14.19
N VAL A 413 -1.90 5.01 -14.81
CA VAL A 413 -2.43 6.27 -15.37
C VAL A 413 -3.38 5.95 -16.52
N GLU A 414 -3.00 5.05 -17.43
CA GLU A 414 -3.85 4.65 -18.55
C GLU A 414 -5.11 3.91 -18.08
N ILE A 415 -5.00 3.02 -17.08
CA ILE A 415 -6.17 2.37 -16.46
C ILE A 415 -7.13 3.42 -15.86
N LYS A 416 -6.62 4.45 -15.17
CA LYS A 416 -7.47 5.52 -14.62
C LYS A 416 -8.15 6.33 -15.72
N ARG A 417 -7.45 6.64 -16.81
CA ARG A 417 -7.99 7.30 -17.99
C ARG A 417 -9.12 6.45 -18.62
N LEU A 418 -8.84 5.18 -18.92
CA LEU A 418 -9.81 4.24 -19.49
C LEU A 418 -11.01 4.02 -18.57
N ARG A 419 -10.84 4.02 -17.23
CA ARG A 419 -11.95 3.95 -16.27
C ARG A 419 -12.85 5.19 -16.34
N THR A 420 -12.26 6.37 -16.50
CA THR A 420 -13.01 7.63 -16.62
C THR A 420 -13.76 7.68 -17.94
N GLU A 421 -13.12 7.30 -19.05
CA GLU A 421 -13.74 7.23 -20.37
C GLU A 421 -14.88 6.20 -20.41
N ASN A 422 -14.67 4.99 -19.85
CA ASN A 422 -15.73 3.99 -19.73
C ASN A 422 -16.91 4.48 -18.89
N ARG A 423 -16.68 5.27 -17.84
CA ARG A 423 -17.75 5.88 -17.04
C ARG A 423 -18.59 6.85 -17.88
N LEU A 424 -17.94 7.71 -18.67
CA LEU A 424 -18.63 8.66 -19.56
C LEU A 424 -19.41 7.94 -20.67
N LEU A 425 -18.82 6.91 -21.27
CA LEU A 425 -19.49 6.10 -22.29
C LEU A 425 -20.72 5.39 -21.73
N LYS A 426 -20.65 4.83 -20.51
CA LYS A 426 -21.82 4.25 -19.84
C LYS A 426 -22.94 5.27 -19.61
N GLN A 427 -22.61 6.48 -19.16
CA GLN A 427 -23.60 7.56 -19.02
C GLN A 427 -24.24 7.93 -20.36
N ARG A 428 -23.44 7.95 -21.44
CA ARG A 428 -23.96 8.23 -22.78
C ARG A 428 -24.90 7.12 -23.27
N ILE A 429 -24.55 5.86 -23.04
CA ILE A 429 -25.40 4.71 -23.36
C ILE A 429 -26.71 4.79 -22.57
N GLU A 430 -26.66 5.02 -21.27
CA GLU A 430 -27.87 5.16 -20.43
C GLU A 430 -28.78 6.31 -20.92
N THR A 431 -28.19 7.43 -21.36
CA THR A 431 -28.94 8.55 -21.93
C THR A 431 -29.62 8.14 -23.23
N LEU A 432 -28.89 7.48 -24.14
CA LEU A 432 -29.42 6.99 -25.40
C LEU A 432 -30.50 5.91 -25.21
N GLU A 433 -30.36 5.04 -24.20
CA GLU A 433 -31.36 4.04 -23.85
C GLU A 433 -32.65 4.69 -23.34
N LYS A 434 -32.56 5.73 -22.50
CA LYS A 434 -33.72 6.54 -22.07
C LYS A 434 -34.39 7.23 -23.25
N GLU A 435 -33.62 7.84 -24.15
CA GLU A 435 -34.15 8.45 -25.37
C GLU A 435 -34.84 7.42 -26.27
N SER A 436 -34.23 6.24 -26.45
CA SER A 436 -34.80 5.14 -27.24
C SER A 436 -36.09 4.59 -26.63
N ALA A 437 -36.14 4.41 -25.31
CA ALA A 437 -37.35 3.97 -24.61
C ALA A 437 -38.49 4.99 -24.78
N SER A 438 -38.19 6.28 -24.59
CA SER A 438 -39.17 7.36 -24.80
C SER A 438 -39.68 7.43 -26.25
N LEU A 439 -38.82 7.17 -27.24
CA LEU A 439 -39.24 7.07 -28.64
C LEU A 439 -40.16 5.87 -28.89
N ALA A 440 -39.84 4.71 -28.31
CA ALA A 440 -40.66 3.51 -28.40
C ALA A 440 -42.05 3.72 -27.77
N ASP A 441 -42.12 4.31 -26.57
CA ASP A 441 -43.37 4.63 -25.89
C ASP A 441 -44.25 5.56 -26.74
N ARG A 442 -43.66 6.61 -27.33
CA ARG A 442 -44.38 7.52 -28.24
C ARG A 442 -44.93 6.80 -29.48
N LEU A 443 -44.16 5.87 -30.06
CA LEU A 443 -44.61 5.08 -31.20
C LEU A 443 -45.76 4.14 -30.84
N ILE A 444 -45.64 3.42 -29.72
CA ILE A 444 -46.67 2.52 -29.21
C ILE A 444 -47.94 3.32 -28.91
N GLN A 445 -47.83 4.43 -28.21
CA GLN A 445 -48.97 5.29 -27.89
C GLN A 445 -49.64 5.81 -29.17
N GLY A 446 -48.86 6.26 -30.15
CA GLY A 446 -49.40 6.65 -31.46
C GLY A 446 -50.01 5.50 -32.27
N GLN A 447 -49.64 4.24 -32.04
CA GLN A 447 -50.33 3.08 -32.62
C GLN A 447 -51.62 2.75 -31.88
N VAL A 448 -51.61 2.79 -30.56
CA VAL A 448 -52.79 2.56 -29.72
C VAL A 448 -53.86 3.60 -30.02
N THR A 449 -53.51 4.88 -30.08
CA THR A 449 -54.46 5.95 -30.44
C THR A 449 -55.09 5.72 -31.81
N ARG A 450 -54.28 5.37 -32.83
CA ARG A 450 -54.81 5.03 -34.16
C ARG A 450 -55.71 3.79 -34.17
N ALA A 451 -55.41 2.79 -33.36
CA ALA A 451 -56.24 1.60 -33.21
C ALA A 451 -57.58 1.92 -32.54
N GLN A 452 -57.56 2.74 -31.48
CA GLN A 452 -58.77 3.25 -30.81
C GLN A 452 -59.63 4.07 -31.76
N GLU A 453 -59.04 5.01 -32.51
CA GLU A 453 -59.74 5.81 -33.52
C GLU A 453 -60.37 4.93 -34.63
N ALA A 454 -59.71 3.84 -35.01
CA ALA A 454 -60.23 2.89 -35.99
C ALA A 454 -61.42 2.07 -35.45
N GLU A 455 -61.34 1.65 -34.18
CA GLU A 455 -62.42 0.93 -33.48
C GLU A 455 -63.65 1.83 -33.29
N GLU A 456 -63.46 3.07 -32.84
CA GLU A 456 -64.53 4.07 -32.74
C GLU A 456 -65.17 4.34 -34.11
N ASN A 457 -64.38 4.53 -35.16
CA ASN A 457 -64.90 4.68 -36.52
C ASN A 457 -65.72 3.48 -36.98
N TYR A 458 -65.33 2.26 -36.59
CA TYR A 458 -66.09 1.05 -36.90
C TYR A 458 -67.42 1.02 -36.15
N LEU A 459 -67.42 1.35 -34.85
CA LEU A 459 -68.63 1.48 -34.05
C LEU A 459 -69.60 2.51 -34.64
N ILE A 460 -69.11 3.72 -34.95
CA ILE A 460 -69.89 4.79 -35.57
C ILE A 460 -70.49 4.32 -36.90
N LYS A 461 -69.73 3.60 -37.74
CA LYS A 461 -70.25 3.03 -38.99
C LYS A 461 -71.36 2.00 -38.75
N ARG A 462 -71.21 1.16 -37.72
CA ARG A 462 -72.21 0.13 -37.36
C ARG A 462 -73.50 0.78 -36.84
N GLU A 463 -73.39 1.78 -35.98
CA GLU A 463 -74.52 2.54 -35.47
C GLU A 463 -75.22 3.29 -36.61
N LEU A 464 -74.47 3.95 -37.50
CA LEU A 464 -75.02 4.58 -38.71
C LEU A 464 -75.77 3.59 -39.58
N ALA A 465 -75.26 2.38 -39.77
CA ALA A 465 -75.95 1.33 -40.54
C ALA A 465 -77.26 0.90 -39.85
N THR A 466 -77.24 0.78 -38.52
CA THR A 466 -78.42 0.42 -37.72
C THR A 466 -79.47 1.53 -37.78
N ILE A 467 -79.08 2.79 -37.62
CA ILE A 467 -79.97 3.95 -37.73
C ILE A 467 -80.54 4.06 -39.15
N LYS A 468 -79.73 3.81 -40.19
CA LYS A 468 -80.22 3.75 -41.57
C LYS A 468 -81.28 2.66 -41.74
N GLN A 469 -81.02 1.45 -41.24
CA GLN A 469 -82.01 0.38 -41.29
C GLN A 469 -83.30 0.74 -40.54
N GLN A 470 -83.20 1.33 -39.36
CA GLN A 470 -84.36 1.82 -38.60
C GLN A 470 -85.10 2.93 -39.34
N SER A 471 -84.38 3.82 -40.03
CA SER A 471 -84.97 4.84 -40.89
C SER A 471 -85.72 4.21 -42.06
N ASP A 472 -85.13 3.22 -42.74
CA ASP A 472 -85.79 2.51 -43.84
C ASP A 472 -87.02 1.71 -43.36
N GLU A 473 -86.93 1.08 -42.19
CA GLU A 473 -88.07 0.42 -41.53
C GLU A 473 -89.15 1.41 -41.10
N ALA A 474 -88.76 2.61 -40.63
CA ALA A 474 -89.70 3.67 -40.29
C ALA A 474 -90.36 4.23 -41.55
N ILE A 475 -89.62 4.39 -42.65
CA ILE A 475 -90.16 4.80 -43.96
C ILE A 475 -91.17 3.77 -44.46
N THR A 476 -90.84 2.48 -44.43
CA THR A 476 -91.77 1.42 -44.86
C THR A 476 -92.99 1.32 -43.95
N LYS A 477 -92.84 1.48 -42.63
CA LYS A 477 -93.96 1.59 -41.68
C LYS A 477 -94.79 2.86 -41.92
N LEU A 478 -94.17 3.98 -42.29
CA LEU A 478 -94.85 5.21 -42.66
C LEU A 478 -95.66 5.01 -43.94
N GLU A 479 -95.10 4.37 -44.97
CA GLU A 479 -95.81 4.02 -46.21
C GLU A 479 -96.99 3.07 -45.91
N GLN A 480 -96.79 2.07 -45.04
CA GLN A 480 -97.87 1.19 -44.58
C GLN A 480 -98.93 1.98 -43.81
N ALA A 481 -98.53 2.87 -42.90
CA ALA A 481 -99.43 3.72 -42.16
C ALA A 481 -100.14 4.73 -43.07
N GLU A 482 -99.51 5.24 -44.13
CA GLU A 482 -100.13 6.10 -45.15
C GLU A 482 -101.11 5.32 -46.02
N ASN A 483 -100.81 4.06 -46.35
CA ASN A 483 -101.76 3.16 -47.00
C ASN A 483 -102.94 2.85 -46.07
N THR A 484 -102.69 2.61 -44.79
CA THR A 484 -103.71 2.38 -43.76
C THR A 484 -104.50 3.66 -43.48
N ILE A 485 -103.87 4.83 -43.51
CA ILE A 485 -104.52 6.15 -43.42
C ILE A 485 -105.33 6.41 -44.69
N ARG A 486 -104.92 5.95 -45.87
CA ARG A 486 -105.76 5.98 -47.08
C ARG A 486 -106.99 5.07 -46.93
N GLU A 487 -106.83 3.87 -46.36
CA GLU A 487 -107.94 2.96 -46.03
C GLU A 487 -108.86 3.52 -44.93
N LEU A 488 -108.28 4.16 -43.92
CA LEU A 488 -109.00 4.80 -42.82
C LEU A 488 -109.60 6.15 -43.20
N GLN A 489 -109.02 6.92 -44.14
CA GLN A 489 -109.63 8.10 -44.77
C GLN A 489 -110.81 7.70 -45.66
N GLN A 490 -110.80 6.48 -46.21
CA GLN A 490 -111.98 5.87 -46.84
C GLN A 490 -113.06 5.47 -45.80
N GLN A 491 -112.69 5.29 -44.52
CA GLN A 491 -113.62 5.02 -43.40
C GLN A 491 -113.94 6.24 -42.50
N GLN A 492 -113.21 7.34 -42.58
CA GLN A 492 -113.36 8.55 -41.76
C GLN A 492 -113.93 9.74 -42.55
N GLN A 493 -114.98 9.49 -43.33
CA GLN A 493 -116.08 10.48 -43.48
C GLN A 493 -116.85 10.68 -42.16
N TRP A 494 -116.49 9.93 -41.11
CA TRP A 494 -117.00 10.04 -39.74
C TRP A 494 -115.89 10.51 -38.78
N HIS A 495 -116.04 11.77 -38.35
CA HIS A 495 -115.44 12.44 -37.20
C HIS A 495 -114.12 13.20 -37.34
N LYS A 496 -114.21 14.38 -36.71
CA LYS A 496 -113.43 15.60 -36.83
C LYS A 496 -112.86 15.91 -35.44
N CYS A 497 -111.68 16.53 -35.41
CA CYS A 497 -111.11 17.34 -34.33
C CYS A 497 -110.44 16.65 -33.11
N SER A 498 -109.12 16.88 -32.97
CA SER A 498 -108.51 17.83 -32.00
C SER A 498 -107.36 17.29 -31.12
N SER A 499 -106.17 17.88 -31.32
CA SER A 499 -105.29 18.57 -30.34
C SER A 499 -104.57 17.83 -29.17
N ARG A 500 -103.23 17.99 -29.18
CA ARG A 500 -102.21 18.31 -28.12
C ARG A 500 -102.19 17.58 -26.76
N TYR A 501 -101.00 17.16 -26.30
CA TYR A 501 -100.07 17.72 -25.27
C TYR A 501 -99.01 16.61 -24.96
N SER A 502 -97.68 16.79 -24.87
CA SER A 502 -96.81 17.73 -24.12
C SER A 502 -96.85 17.52 -22.59
N GLU A 503 -96.16 16.49 -22.09
CA GLU A 503 -95.64 16.43 -20.69
C GLU A 503 -94.59 15.31 -20.48
N ASP A 504 -94.67 14.19 -21.21
CA ASP A 504 -93.79 13.02 -20.99
C ASP A 504 -92.31 13.20 -21.39
N PHE A 505 -92.01 14.12 -22.31
CA PHE A 505 -90.63 14.37 -22.75
C PHE A 505 -89.79 15.10 -21.69
N VAL A 506 -90.44 15.87 -20.82
CA VAL A 506 -89.75 16.61 -19.75
C VAL A 506 -89.40 15.69 -18.58
N LEU A 507 -90.26 14.72 -18.26
CA LEU A 507 -90.00 13.70 -17.22
C LEU A 507 -88.88 12.71 -17.61
N GLN A 508 -88.69 12.46 -18.91
CA GLN A 508 -87.61 11.61 -19.40
C GLN A 508 -86.24 12.29 -19.27
N LEU A 509 -86.16 13.60 -19.55
CA LEU A 509 -84.94 14.39 -19.43
C LEU A 509 -84.54 14.64 -17.96
N GLU A 510 -85.51 14.77 -17.04
CA GLU A 510 -85.21 14.86 -15.61
C GLU A 510 -84.65 13.54 -15.04
N LYS A 511 -85.11 12.38 -15.53
CA LYS A 511 -84.54 11.07 -15.14
C LYS A 511 -83.11 10.86 -15.62
N GLU A 512 -82.81 11.26 -16.87
CA GLU A 512 -81.46 11.14 -17.43
C GLU A 512 -80.47 12.10 -16.75
N LEU A 513 -80.91 13.29 -16.36
CA LEU A 513 -80.09 14.25 -15.61
C LEU A 513 -79.75 13.74 -14.19
N VAL A 514 -80.71 13.11 -13.51
CA VAL A 514 -80.49 12.52 -12.17
C VAL A 514 -79.52 11.34 -12.25
N GLN A 515 -79.58 10.53 -13.31
CA GLN A 515 -78.69 9.38 -13.51
C GLN A 515 -77.26 9.79 -13.88
N ALA A 516 -77.10 10.86 -14.66
CA ALA A 516 -75.78 11.44 -14.95
C ALA A 516 -75.12 12.04 -13.70
N ARG A 517 -75.88 12.72 -12.84
CA ARG A 517 -75.35 13.26 -11.57
C ARG A 517 -74.99 12.18 -10.55
N LEU A 518 -75.67 11.04 -10.56
CA LEU A 518 -75.32 9.90 -9.70
C LEU A 518 -73.97 9.29 -10.10
N SER A 519 -73.72 9.12 -11.40
CA SER A 519 -72.46 8.60 -11.95
C SER A 519 -71.27 9.55 -11.73
N GLU A 520 -71.52 10.86 -11.81
CA GLU A 520 -70.53 11.88 -11.46
C GLU A 520 -70.17 11.85 -9.96
N ALA A 521 -71.15 11.65 -9.07
CA ALA A 521 -70.91 11.51 -7.63
C ALA A 521 -70.13 10.23 -7.28
N GLU A 522 -70.40 9.12 -7.96
CA GLU A 522 -69.67 7.84 -7.78
C GLU A 522 -68.20 7.94 -8.23
N SER A 523 -67.95 8.60 -9.37
CA SER A 523 -66.58 8.82 -9.87
C SER A 523 -65.79 9.79 -8.98
N GLN A 524 -66.42 10.83 -8.42
CA GLN A 524 -65.80 11.72 -7.45
C GLN A 524 -65.50 11.03 -6.10
N CYS A 525 -66.34 10.08 -5.67
CA CYS A 525 -66.09 9.28 -4.47
C CYS A 525 -64.87 8.35 -4.66
N ALA A 526 -64.75 7.69 -5.82
CA ALA A 526 -63.61 6.84 -6.14
C ALA A 526 -62.29 7.63 -6.24
N LEU A 527 -62.33 8.87 -6.75
CA LEU A 527 -61.17 9.75 -6.84
C LEU A 527 -60.69 10.20 -5.45
N LYS A 528 -61.64 10.46 -4.53
CA LYS A 528 -61.35 10.82 -3.14
C LYS A 528 -60.76 9.64 -2.35
N GLU A 529 -61.29 8.42 -2.52
CA GLU A 529 -60.68 7.21 -1.95
C GLU A 529 -59.25 6.96 -2.46
N MET A 530 -58.97 7.27 -3.73
CA MET A 530 -57.64 7.11 -4.30
C MET A 530 -56.67 8.17 -3.79
N GLN A 531 -57.13 9.41 -3.60
CA GLN A 531 -56.34 10.46 -2.93
C GLN A 531 -56.09 10.14 -1.44
N ASP A 532 -57.08 9.63 -0.72
CA ASP A 532 -56.94 9.21 0.67
C ASP A 532 -55.95 8.02 0.81
N LYS A 533 -55.95 7.08 -0.15
CA LYS A 533 -54.95 6.00 -0.22
C LYS A 533 -53.53 6.50 -0.49
N VAL A 534 -53.37 7.51 -1.34
CA VAL A 534 -52.05 8.12 -1.60
C VAL A 534 -51.54 8.84 -0.34
N LEU A 535 -52.39 9.63 0.32
CA LEU A 535 -52.09 10.27 1.60
C LEU A 535 -51.76 9.26 2.71
N GLU A 536 -52.46 8.13 2.76
CA GLU A 536 -52.18 7.06 3.72
C GLU A 536 -50.86 6.33 3.41
N MET A 537 -50.50 6.16 2.14
CA MET A 537 -49.19 5.62 1.74
C MET A 537 -48.05 6.59 2.05
N GLU A 538 -48.23 7.90 1.84
CA GLU A 538 -47.25 8.93 2.20
C GLU A 538 -47.07 9.04 3.73
N LYS A 539 -48.16 8.89 4.49
CA LYS A 539 -48.14 8.79 5.96
C LYS A 539 -47.45 7.52 6.45
N ARG A 540 -47.59 6.39 5.73
CA ARG A 540 -46.84 5.14 6.01
C ARG A 540 -45.35 5.28 5.68
N ASN A 541 -45.01 5.98 4.60
CA ASN A 541 -43.61 6.19 4.19
C ASN A 541 -42.86 7.14 5.12
N SER A 542 -43.55 8.11 5.73
CA SER A 542 -43.01 9.00 6.78
C SER A 542 -42.95 8.36 8.17
N SER A 543 -43.52 7.17 8.36
CA SER A 543 -43.51 6.41 9.63
C SER A 543 -42.43 5.32 9.70
N LEU A 544 -41.69 5.10 8.61
CA LEU A 544 -40.50 4.25 8.62
C LEU A 544 -39.39 4.97 9.40
N PRO A 545 -38.77 4.32 10.39
CA PRO A 545 -37.72 4.96 11.17
C PRO A 545 -36.52 5.22 10.26
N ASP A 546 -36.14 6.50 10.17
CA ASP A 546 -34.86 6.96 9.61
C ASP A 546 -33.71 6.08 10.15
N GLU A 547 -32.71 5.74 9.33
CA GLU A 547 -31.59 4.88 9.76
C GLU A 547 -30.89 5.39 11.04
N GLU A 548 -30.98 6.70 11.27
CA GLU A 548 -30.47 7.40 12.45
C GLU A 548 -31.24 7.03 13.74
N ASN A 549 -32.53 6.69 13.65
CA ASN A 549 -33.34 6.21 14.79
C ASN A 549 -33.03 4.74 15.15
N VAL A 550 -32.71 3.90 14.15
CA VAL A 550 -32.33 2.49 14.39
C VAL A 550 -30.95 2.43 15.05
N ALA A 551 -30.01 3.25 14.60
CA ALA A 551 -28.70 3.38 15.24
C ALA A 551 -28.80 3.87 16.70
N ARG A 552 -29.65 4.88 16.97
CA ARG A 552 -29.90 5.39 18.33
C ARG A 552 -30.49 4.33 19.26
N LEU A 553 -31.44 3.53 18.78
CA LEU A 553 -32.06 2.46 19.55
C LEU A 553 -31.09 1.31 19.83
N GLN A 554 -30.16 1.02 18.90
CA GLN A 554 -29.08 0.05 19.11
C GLN A 554 -28.08 0.55 20.17
N GLU A 555 -27.72 1.84 20.14
CA GLU A 555 -26.86 2.45 21.16
C GLU A 555 -27.51 2.47 22.55
N GLU A 556 -28.80 2.84 22.65
CA GLU A 556 -29.55 2.77 23.91
C GLU A 556 -29.66 1.35 24.46
N LEU A 557 -29.87 0.34 23.59
CA LEU A 557 -29.92 -1.06 23.99
C LEU A 557 -28.57 -1.56 24.55
N ILE A 558 -27.45 -1.16 23.94
CA ILE A 558 -26.10 -1.47 24.44
C ILE A 558 -25.89 -0.80 25.82
N ALA A 559 -26.28 0.46 25.97
CA ALA A 559 -26.17 1.19 27.23
C ALA A 559 -27.04 0.60 28.36
N VAL A 560 -28.22 0.06 28.03
CA VAL A 560 -29.08 -0.64 29.00
C VAL A 560 -28.48 -1.98 29.42
N LYS A 561 -27.94 -2.77 28.48
CA LYS A 561 -27.26 -4.04 28.79
C LYS A 561 -26.01 -3.85 29.64
N LEU A 562 -25.26 -2.78 29.43
CA LEU A 562 -24.12 -2.43 30.28
C LEU A 562 -24.56 -2.10 31.71
N ARG A 563 -25.60 -1.29 31.89
CA ARG A 563 -26.15 -0.98 33.22
C ARG A 563 -26.72 -2.22 33.93
N GLU A 564 -27.34 -3.14 33.20
CA GLU A 564 -27.82 -4.42 33.74
C GLU A 564 -26.66 -5.32 34.20
N ALA A 565 -25.58 -5.37 33.42
CA ALA A 565 -24.38 -6.12 33.79
C ALA A 565 -23.72 -5.53 35.04
N GLU A 566 -23.60 -4.20 35.12
CA GLU A 566 -23.08 -3.48 36.29
C GLU A 566 -23.93 -3.74 37.54
N ALA A 567 -25.25 -3.63 37.43
CA ALA A 567 -26.18 -3.94 38.53
C ALA A 567 -26.10 -5.43 38.95
N SER A 568 -25.98 -6.34 37.99
CA SER A 568 -25.81 -7.77 38.25
C SER A 568 -24.48 -8.10 38.93
N MET A 569 -23.40 -7.41 38.58
CA MET A 569 -22.13 -7.52 39.29
C MET A 569 -22.21 -6.94 40.71
N GLY A 570 -22.81 -5.76 40.88
CA GLY A 570 -23.06 -5.16 42.19
C GLY A 570 -23.90 -6.05 43.10
N LEU A 571 -24.91 -6.74 42.56
CA LEU A 571 -25.71 -7.71 43.32
C LEU A 571 -24.88 -8.95 43.72
N LYS A 572 -23.95 -9.40 42.87
CA LYS A 572 -23.03 -10.50 43.20
C LYS A 572 -22.06 -10.09 44.30
N GLU A 573 -21.51 -8.89 44.24
CA GLU A 573 -20.64 -8.32 45.28
C GLU A 573 -21.39 -8.19 46.60
N LEU A 574 -22.63 -7.68 46.59
CA LEU A 574 -23.45 -7.56 47.79
C LEU A 574 -23.79 -8.93 48.39
N ARG A 575 -24.12 -9.92 47.55
CA ARG A 575 -24.33 -11.32 47.98
C ARG A 575 -23.07 -11.92 48.59
N GLN A 576 -21.90 -11.63 48.03
CA GLN A 576 -20.63 -12.08 48.58
C GLN A 576 -20.34 -11.40 49.93
N GLN A 577 -20.59 -10.10 50.06
CA GLN A 577 -20.45 -9.39 51.34
C GLN A 577 -21.41 -9.91 52.41
N VAL A 578 -22.66 -10.22 52.06
CA VAL A 578 -23.62 -10.86 52.97
C VAL A 578 -23.13 -12.23 53.40
N LYS A 579 -22.60 -13.03 52.47
CA LYS A 579 -22.02 -14.35 52.78
C LYS A 579 -20.80 -14.22 53.69
N ASP A 580 -19.90 -13.28 53.43
CA ASP A 580 -18.71 -13.03 54.25
C ASP A 580 -19.12 -12.57 55.65
N LEU A 581 -20.15 -11.73 55.77
CA LEU A 581 -20.74 -11.31 57.04
C LEU A 581 -21.44 -12.45 57.77
N GLU A 582 -22.16 -13.33 57.07
CA GLU A 582 -22.75 -14.54 57.64
C GLU A 582 -21.67 -15.51 58.14
N GLU A 583 -20.59 -15.70 57.39
CA GLU A 583 -19.46 -16.50 57.84
C GLU A 583 -18.75 -15.85 59.04
N HIS A 584 -18.60 -14.52 59.05
CA HIS A 584 -18.07 -13.78 60.19
C HIS A 584 -18.97 -13.95 61.42
N TRP A 585 -20.29 -13.86 61.23
CA TRP A 585 -21.29 -14.05 62.27
C TRP A 585 -21.32 -15.49 62.77
N GLN A 586 -21.25 -16.49 61.89
CA GLN A 586 -21.14 -17.90 62.28
C GLN A 586 -19.82 -18.19 62.99
N ARG A 587 -18.70 -17.62 62.54
CA ARG A 587 -17.42 -17.68 63.25
C ARG A 587 -17.49 -16.98 64.60
N HIS A 588 -18.24 -15.88 64.70
CA HIS A 588 -18.49 -15.19 65.96
C HIS A 588 -19.37 -16.05 66.89
N LEU A 589 -20.47 -16.63 66.41
CA LEU A 589 -21.34 -17.57 67.13
C LEU A 589 -20.58 -18.81 67.61
N ALA A 590 -19.73 -19.38 66.77
CA ALA A 590 -18.86 -20.51 67.10
C ALA A 590 -17.81 -20.14 68.17
N ARG A 591 -17.41 -18.87 68.23
CA ARG A 591 -16.53 -18.33 69.29
C ARG A 591 -17.29 -17.96 70.55
N THR A 592 -18.57 -17.60 70.46
CA THR A 592 -19.39 -17.13 71.60
C THR A 592 -20.33 -18.20 72.18
N THR A 593 -20.42 -19.38 71.57
CA THR A 593 -21.21 -20.55 72.03
C THR A 593 -20.80 -21.10 73.40
N GLY A 594 -19.79 -20.52 74.05
CA GLY A 594 -19.40 -20.84 75.42
C GLY A 594 -19.58 -19.74 76.46
N ARG A 595 -20.09 -18.54 76.15
CA ARG A 595 -19.95 -17.42 77.12
C ARG A 595 -20.97 -16.29 77.08
N TRP A 596 -22.26 -16.59 77.17
CA TRP A 596 -23.28 -15.58 77.54
C TRP A 596 -24.33 -16.19 78.49
N LYS A 597 -24.10 -16.02 79.80
CA LYS A 597 -25.15 -15.96 80.81
C LYS A 597 -25.45 -14.47 80.97
N ASP A 598 -26.46 -13.95 80.25
CA ASP A 598 -27.35 -12.84 80.65
C ASP A 598 -28.17 -12.38 79.43
N PRO A 599 -29.48 -12.08 79.59
CA PRO A 599 -30.34 -11.72 78.46
C PRO A 599 -30.13 -10.24 78.04
N PRO A 600 -30.25 -9.88 76.74
CA PRO A 600 -30.14 -8.49 76.30
C PRO A 600 -31.38 -7.68 76.68
N LYS A 601 -31.18 -6.38 76.94
CA LYS A 601 -32.24 -5.42 77.29
C LYS A 601 -33.20 -5.21 76.11
N LYS A 602 -34.51 -5.26 76.42
CA LYS A 602 -35.68 -5.14 75.51
C LYS A 602 -35.62 -4.01 74.47
N ASN A 603 -34.89 -2.93 74.72
CA ASN A 603 -34.81 -1.77 73.82
C ASN A 603 -33.92 -2.04 72.59
N ALA A 604 -32.82 -2.76 72.75
CA ALA A 604 -31.97 -3.14 71.62
C ALA A 604 -32.67 -4.13 70.70
N VAL A 605 -33.57 -4.96 71.26
CA VAL A 605 -34.39 -5.90 70.48
C VAL A 605 -35.39 -5.14 69.61
N ASN A 606 -36.00 -4.07 70.13
CA ASN A 606 -36.95 -3.25 69.36
C ASN A 606 -36.26 -2.43 68.26
N GLU A 607 -35.10 -1.82 68.53
CA GLU A 607 -34.32 -1.08 67.51
C GLU A 607 -33.87 -2.02 66.37
N LEU A 608 -33.38 -3.21 66.71
CA LEU A 608 -33.04 -4.24 65.71
C LEU A 608 -34.27 -4.73 64.94
N GLN A 609 -35.46 -4.71 65.56
CA GLN A 609 -36.71 -5.11 64.91
C GLN A 609 -37.20 -4.04 63.92
N ASP A 610 -37.01 -2.76 64.21
CA ASP A 610 -37.31 -1.63 63.31
C ASP A 610 -36.30 -1.53 62.15
N GLU A 611 -35.00 -1.73 62.42
CA GLU A 611 -33.97 -1.85 61.37
C GLU A 611 -34.26 -3.06 60.46
N LEU A 612 -34.65 -4.20 61.03
CA LEU A 612 -35.04 -5.37 60.25
C LEU A 612 -36.30 -5.10 59.39
N MET A 613 -37.27 -4.34 59.89
CA MET A 613 -38.47 -3.99 59.13
C MET A 613 -38.17 -3.02 57.96
N THR A 614 -37.32 -2.03 58.18
CA THR A 614 -36.89 -1.10 57.13
C THR A 614 -36.04 -1.78 56.06
N VAL A 615 -35.18 -2.72 56.44
CA VAL A 615 -34.44 -3.56 55.48
C VAL A 615 -35.39 -4.47 54.69
N ARG A 616 -36.42 -5.05 55.33
CA ARG A 616 -37.44 -5.85 54.63
C ARG A 616 -38.27 -5.05 53.63
N LEU A 617 -38.59 -3.80 53.93
CA LEU A 617 -39.28 -2.92 52.99
C LEU A 617 -38.42 -2.59 51.78
N ARG A 618 -37.14 -2.25 51.98
CA ARG A 618 -36.19 -2.05 50.88
C ARG A 618 -35.96 -3.34 50.07
N GLU A 619 -35.92 -4.49 50.73
CA GLU A 619 -35.86 -5.78 50.05
C GLU A 619 -37.11 -6.02 49.18
N ALA A 620 -38.31 -5.68 49.68
CA ALA A 620 -39.55 -5.80 48.93
C ALA A 620 -39.61 -4.84 47.73
N GLU A 621 -39.17 -3.59 47.89
CA GLU A 621 -39.08 -2.59 46.81
C GLU A 621 -38.11 -3.05 45.71
N THR A 622 -36.91 -3.47 46.09
CA THR A 622 -35.92 -4.00 45.14
C THR A 622 -36.39 -5.30 44.47
N GLN A 623 -37.15 -6.15 45.17
CA GLN A 623 -37.80 -7.32 44.57
C GLN A 623 -38.91 -6.96 43.57
N ALA A 624 -39.64 -5.86 43.81
CA ALA A 624 -40.66 -5.36 42.87
C ALA A 624 -40.02 -4.78 41.61
N GLU A 625 -38.99 -3.94 41.76
CA GLU A 625 -38.19 -3.41 40.65
C GLU A 625 -37.54 -4.54 39.84
N LEU A 626 -37.06 -5.59 40.52
CA LEU A 626 -36.50 -6.77 39.86
C LEU A 626 -37.55 -7.54 39.04
N LYS A 627 -38.82 -7.58 39.48
CA LYS A 627 -39.90 -8.22 38.71
C LYS A 627 -40.28 -7.40 37.49
N GLU A 628 -40.38 -6.07 37.63
CA GLU A 628 -40.69 -5.16 36.52
C GLU A 628 -39.59 -5.17 35.46
N THR A 629 -38.32 -5.14 35.87
CA THR A 629 -37.17 -5.25 34.96
C THR A 629 -37.11 -6.60 34.26
N LYS A 630 -37.42 -7.71 34.96
CA LYS A 630 -37.53 -9.05 34.33
C LYS A 630 -38.67 -9.13 33.31
N GLN A 631 -39.81 -8.50 33.58
CA GLN A 631 -40.91 -8.46 32.61
C GLN A 631 -40.50 -7.68 31.34
N ARG A 632 -39.90 -6.50 31.51
CA ARG A 632 -39.37 -5.73 30.37
C ARG A 632 -38.31 -6.49 29.60
N MET A 633 -37.44 -7.23 30.29
CA MET A 633 -36.43 -8.08 29.66
C MET A 633 -37.09 -9.15 28.77
N MET A 634 -38.14 -9.82 29.26
CA MET A 634 -38.85 -10.85 28.51
C MET A 634 -39.58 -10.28 27.27
N GLU A 635 -40.17 -9.09 27.39
CA GLU A 635 -40.78 -8.36 26.27
C GLU A 635 -39.72 -8.00 25.20
N MET A 636 -38.58 -7.48 25.64
CA MET A 636 -37.46 -7.15 24.75
C MET A 636 -36.83 -8.37 24.11
N GLU A 637 -36.74 -9.50 24.82
CA GLU A 637 -36.21 -10.76 24.31
C GLU A 637 -37.13 -11.35 23.24
N THR A 638 -38.44 -11.25 23.45
CA THR A 638 -39.45 -11.64 22.44
C THR A 638 -39.36 -10.76 21.20
N GLN A 639 -39.24 -9.44 21.38
CA GLN A 639 -39.08 -8.50 20.27
C GLN A 639 -37.77 -8.74 19.50
N ASN A 640 -36.69 -9.03 20.23
CA ASN A 640 -35.39 -9.38 19.63
C ASN A 640 -35.47 -10.69 18.83
N GLN A 641 -36.22 -11.67 19.32
CA GLN A 641 -36.45 -12.92 18.58
C GLN A 641 -37.24 -12.70 17.29
N ILE A 642 -38.25 -11.82 17.31
CA ILE A 642 -39.00 -11.45 16.11
C ILE A 642 -38.07 -10.75 15.10
N ASN A 643 -37.31 -9.75 15.56
CA ASN A 643 -36.37 -9.01 14.71
C ASN A 643 -35.27 -9.91 14.14
N SER A 644 -34.72 -10.83 14.94
CA SER A 644 -33.74 -11.82 14.49
C SER A 644 -34.30 -12.71 13.38
N ASN A 645 -35.55 -13.15 13.49
CA ASN A 645 -36.21 -13.93 12.43
C ASN A 645 -36.44 -13.10 11.15
N HIS A 646 -36.79 -11.80 11.28
CA HIS A 646 -36.90 -10.92 10.12
C HIS A 646 -35.55 -10.69 9.45
N LEU A 647 -34.50 -10.47 10.23
CA LEU A 647 -33.14 -10.33 9.74
C LEU A 647 -32.68 -11.59 9.00
N ARG A 648 -32.94 -12.78 9.56
CA ARG A 648 -32.58 -14.06 8.90
C ARG A 648 -33.29 -14.25 7.55
N ARG A 649 -34.54 -13.78 7.42
CA ARG A 649 -35.26 -13.81 6.13
C ARG A 649 -34.64 -12.84 5.13
N ALA A 650 -34.31 -11.61 5.57
CA ALA A 650 -33.65 -10.62 4.74
C ALA A 650 -32.25 -11.07 4.30
N GLU A 651 -31.47 -11.69 5.19
CA GLU A 651 -30.15 -12.28 4.88
C GLU A 651 -30.25 -13.39 3.83
N GLN A 652 -31.29 -14.23 3.92
CA GLN A 652 -31.54 -15.26 2.90
C GLN A 652 -31.91 -14.65 1.55
N GLU A 653 -32.72 -13.60 1.51
CA GLU A 653 -33.04 -12.87 0.28
C GLU A 653 -31.81 -12.20 -0.34
N VAL A 654 -30.96 -11.57 0.48
CA VAL A 654 -29.69 -10.99 0.04
C VAL A 654 -28.77 -12.07 -0.53
N THR A 655 -28.68 -13.24 0.11
CA THR A 655 -27.87 -14.37 -0.38
C THR A 655 -28.38 -14.85 -1.74
N ASN A 656 -29.70 -15.04 -1.89
CA ASN A 656 -30.31 -15.44 -3.16
C ASN A 656 -30.07 -14.40 -4.28
N LEU A 657 -30.13 -13.11 -3.95
CA LEU A 657 -29.84 -12.03 -4.90
C LEU A 657 -28.35 -12.00 -5.26
N GLN A 658 -27.45 -12.23 -4.31
CA GLN A 658 -26.00 -12.33 -4.55
C GLN A 658 -25.67 -13.50 -5.48
N GLU A 659 -26.26 -14.68 -5.28
CA GLU A 659 -26.11 -15.84 -6.17
C GLU A 659 -26.59 -15.50 -7.60
N LYS A 660 -27.73 -14.80 -7.72
CA LYS A 660 -28.26 -14.37 -9.02
C LYS A 660 -27.34 -13.37 -9.71
N VAL A 661 -26.74 -12.44 -8.97
CA VAL A 661 -25.74 -11.49 -9.49
C VAL A 661 -24.47 -12.23 -9.93
N GLN A 662 -24.00 -13.23 -9.17
CA GLN A 662 -22.83 -14.03 -9.56
C GLN A 662 -23.10 -14.84 -10.83
N TYR A 663 -24.28 -15.46 -10.95
CA TYR A 663 -24.69 -16.19 -12.14
C TYR A 663 -24.73 -15.28 -13.39
N LEU A 664 -25.40 -14.13 -13.29
CA LEU A 664 -25.47 -13.16 -14.40
C LEU A 664 -24.09 -12.56 -14.74
N SER A 665 -23.22 -12.37 -13.74
CA SER A 665 -21.83 -11.94 -13.95
C SER A 665 -21.02 -13.00 -14.72
N ALA A 666 -21.15 -14.27 -14.37
CA ALA A 666 -20.51 -15.37 -15.08
C ALA A 666 -21.01 -15.48 -16.53
N GLN A 667 -22.32 -15.33 -16.75
CA GLN A 667 -22.92 -15.28 -18.09
C GLN A 667 -22.37 -14.12 -18.93
N ASN A 668 -22.29 -12.91 -18.35
CA ASN A 668 -21.72 -11.74 -19.01
C ASN A 668 -20.24 -11.93 -19.38
N LYS A 669 -19.44 -12.56 -18.50
CA LYS A 669 -18.05 -12.92 -18.81
C LYS A 669 -17.97 -13.89 -20.00
N GLY A 670 -18.87 -14.87 -20.07
CA GLY A 670 -18.96 -15.79 -21.20
C GLY A 670 -19.31 -15.09 -22.52
N LEU A 671 -20.29 -14.20 -22.51
CA LEU A 671 -20.68 -13.40 -23.68
C LEU A 671 -19.56 -12.45 -24.14
N LEU A 672 -18.83 -11.83 -23.20
CA LEU A 672 -17.66 -11.00 -23.52
C LEU A 672 -16.53 -11.81 -24.18
N ALA A 673 -16.28 -13.04 -23.72
CA ALA A 673 -15.29 -13.92 -24.35
C ALA A 673 -15.69 -14.27 -25.79
N GLN A 674 -16.96 -14.58 -26.04
CA GLN A 674 -17.48 -14.84 -27.39
C GLN A 674 -17.38 -13.60 -28.30
N LEU A 675 -17.67 -12.41 -27.77
CA LEU A 675 -17.53 -11.15 -28.51
C LEU A 675 -16.06 -10.88 -28.90
N ASN A 676 -15.12 -11.12 -28.00
CA ASN A 676 -13.70 -10.94 -28.27
C ASN A 676 -13.17 -11.93 -29.31
N GLU A 677 -13.65 -13.18 -29.27
CA GLU A 677 -13.33 -14.19 -30.28
C GLU A 677 -13.91 -13.82 -31.66
N ALA A 678 -15.14 -13.32 -31.73
CA ALA A 678 -15.74 -12.83 -32.96
C ALA A 678 -14.95 -11.64 -33.55
N LYS A 679 -14.52 -10.69 -32.71
CA LYS A 679 -13.66 -9.57 -33.12
C LYS A 679 -12.31 -10.03 -33.66
N ARG A 680 -11.67 -11.02 -33.05
CA ARG A 680 -10.42 -11.61 -33.54
C ARG A 680 -10.60 -12.21 -34.93
N ARG A 681 -11.66 -13.00 -35.14
CA ARG A 681 -11.98 -13.59 -36.44
C ARG A 681 -12.26 -12.53 -37.51
N GLN A 682 -12.96 -11.46 -37.15
CA GLN A 682 -13.18 -10.34 -38.07
C GLN A 682 -11.86 -9.70 -38.51
N ALA A 683 -10.94 -9.43 -37.56
CA ALA A 683 -9.63 -8.86 -37.87
C ALA A 683 -8.79 -9.79 -38.78
N GLU A 684 -8.84 -11.10 -38.56
CA GLU A 684 -8.19 -12.08 -39.43
C GLU A 684 -8.75 -12.08 -40.86
N ILE A 685 -10.07 -12.00 -41.01
CA ILE A 685 -10.73 -11.91 -42.32
C ILE A 685 -10.36 -10.60 -43.03
N GLU A 686 -10.32 -9.48 -42.31
CA GLU A 686 -9.90 -8.19 -42.86
C GLU A 686 -8.43 -8.19 -43.30
N CYS A 687 -7.55 -8.85 -42.54
CA CYS A 687 -6.14 -9.02 -42.91
C CYS A 687 -6.01 -9.82 -44.21
N LYS A 688 -6.68 -10.97 -44.30
CA LYS A 688 -6.69 -11.81 -45.51
C LYS A 688 -7.24 -11.05 -46.73
N SER A 689 -8.33 -10.31 -46.56
CA SER A 689 -8.90 -9.50 -47.65
C SER A 689 -7.92 -8.43 -48.15
N LYS A 690 -7.20 -7.75 -47.24
CA LYS A 690 -6.16 -6.78 -47.61
C LYS A 690 -4.98 -7.43 -48.34
N GLU A 691 -4.55 -8.61 -47.90
CA GLU A 691 -3.50 -9.39 -48.55
C GLU A 691 -3.89 -9.80 -49.97
N GLU A 692 -5.13 -10.28 -50.17
CA GLU A 692 -5.65 -10.63 -51.51
C GLU A 692 -5.69 -9.42 -52.45
N VAL A 693 -6.16 -8.26 -51.96
CA VAL A 693 -6.15 -7.01 -52.73
C VAL A 693 -4.73 -6.59 -53.09
N MET A 694 -3.78 -6.70 -52.16
CA MET A 694 -2.37 -6.40 -52.42
C MET A 694 -1.78 -7.35 -53.47
N ALA A 695 -2.08 -8.64 -53.41
CA ALA A 695 -1.63 -9.63 -54.39
C ALA A 695 -2.18 -9.36 -55.79
N VAL A 696 -3.44 -8.89 -55.91
CA VAL A 696 -3.99 -8.44 -57.20
C VAL A 696 -3.22 -7.23 -57.74
N ARG A 697 -2.96 -6.21 -56.90
CA ARG A 697 -2.21 -5.02 -57.30
C ARG A 697 -0.78 -5.32 -57.74
N LEU A 698 -0.09 -6.22 -57.05
CA LEU A 698 1.25 -6.66 -57.45
C LEU A 698 1.23 -7.32 -58.83
N ARG A 699 0.29 -8.24 -59.09
CA ARG A 699 0.15 -8.87 -60.42
C ARG A 699 -0.17 -7.85 -61.52
N GLU A 700 -0.95 -6.83 -61.21
CA GLU A 700 -1.25 -5.76 -62.17
C GLU A 700 -0.01 -4.89 -62.45
N ALA A 701 0.75 -4.54 -61.41
CA ALA A 701 2.03 -3.84 -61.57
C ALA A 701 3.03 -4.64 -62.41
N ASP A 702 3.14 -5.96 -62.18
CA ASP A 702 4.00 -6.85 -62.98
C ASP A 702 3.58 -6.88 -64.46
N ARG A 703 2.26 -6.89 -64.73
CA ARG A 703 1.74 -6.82 -66.11
C ARG A 703 2.04 -5.48 -66.77
N ILE A 704 1.90 -4.37 -66.03
CA ILE A 704 2.22 -3.03 -66.54
C ILE A 704 3.72 -2.94 -66.84
N ALA A 705 4.58 -3.46 -65.98
CA ALA A 705 6.02 -3.52 -66.20
C ALA A 705 6.37 -4.33 -67.46
N ALA A 706 5.79 -5.51 -67.63
CA ALA A 706 5.99 -6.33 -68.83
C ALA A 706 5.51 -5.62 -70.12
N VAL A 707 4.40 -4.90 -70.07
CA VAL A 707 3.93 -4.09 -71.21
C VAL A 707 4.91 -2.96 -71.52
N ALA A 708 5.45 -2.29 -70.50
CA ALA A 708 6.44 -1.24 -70.69
C ALA A 708 7.74 -1.78 -71.31
N GLU A 709 8.22 -2.95 -70.88
CA GLU A 709 9.38 -3.62 -71.48
C GLU A 709 9.13 -3.96 -72.97
N LEU A 710 7.95 -4.52 -73.29
CA LEU A 710 7.58 -4.81 -74.68
C LEU A 710 7.51 -3.53 -75.52
N GLN A 711 6.97 -2.44 -74.98
CA GLN A 711 6.93 -1.16 -75.68
C GLN A 711 8.33 -0.59 -75.93
N GLN A 712 9.24 -0.72 -74.97
CA GLN A 712 10.63 -0.33 -75.15
C GLN A 712 11.28 -1.15 -76.27
N HIS A 713 11.05 -2.46 -76.29
CA HIS A 713 11.63 -3.34 -77.32
C HIS A 713 11.06 -3.06 -78.72
N ILE A 714 9.77 -2.73 -78.82
CA ILE A 714 9.17 -2.28 -80.07
C ILE A 714 9.83 -0.97 -80.54
N ALA A 715 10.02 0.00 -79.65
CA ALA A 715 10.68 1.26 -79.99
C ALA A 715 12.13 1.04 -80.46
N GLU A 716 12.89 0.15 -79.80
CA GLU A 716 14.24 -0.24 -80.22
C GLU A 716 14.25 -0.85 -81.64
N LEU A 717 13.31 -1.76 -81.93
CA LEU A 717 13.16 -2.36 -83.26
C LEU A 717 12.74 -1.32 -84.32
N GLU A 718 11.89 -0.36 -83.97
CA GLU A 718 11.51 0.75 -84.86
C GLU A 718 12.70 1.65 -85.18
N ILE A 719 13.53 1.97 -84.18
CA ILE A 719 14.78 2.71 -84.38
C ILE A 719 15.71 1.93 -85.31
N GLN A 720 15.97 0.65 -85.04
CA GLN A 720 16.83 -0.19 -85.91
C GLN A 720 16.30 -0.28 -87.35
N LYS A 721 14.99 -0.35 -87.52
CA LYS A 721 14.35 -0.35 -88.84
C LYS A 721 14.61 0.97 -89.58
N GLU A 722 14.48 2.11 -88.90
CA GLU A 722 14.71 3.41 -89.54
C GLU A 722 16.20 3.66 -89.79
N GLU A 723 17.08 3.25 -88.88
CA GLU A 723 18.54 3.22 -89.08
C GLU A 723 18.92 2.39 -90.31
N GLY A 724 18.38 1.18 -90.44
CA GLY A 724 18.62 0.32 -91.61
C GLY A 724 18.11 0.94 -92.92
N LYS A 725 16.99 1.66 -92.88
CA LYS A 725 16.45 2.41 -94.02
C LYS A 725 17.33 3.59 -94.39
N ILE A 726 17.85 4.35 -93.42
CA ILE A 726 18.80 5.43 -93.63
C ILE A 726 20.11 4.88 -94.21
N GLN A 727 20.65 3.78 -93.67
CA GLN A 727 21.85 3.13 -94.20
C GLN A 727 21.65 2.69 -95.66
N GLY A 728 20.46 2.15 -96.00
CA GLY A 728 20.11 1.79 -97.37
C GLY A 728 20.04 3.00 -98.32
N GLN A 729 19.59 4.16 -97.83
CA GLN A 729 19.61 5.41 -98.59
C GLN A 729 21.02 5.99 -98.76
N LEU A 730 21.87 5.88 -97.72
CA LEU A 730 23.27 6.30 -97.75
C LEU A 730 24.06 5.48 -98.79
N ASN A 731 23.98 4.15 -98.73
CA ASN A 731 24.65 3.27 -99.70
C ASN A 731 24.22 3.55 -101.15
N LYS A 732 22.95 3.87 -101.40
CA LYS A 732 22.46 4.30 -102.72
C LYS A 732 23.03 5.66 -103.13
N SER A 733 23.19 6.58 -102.19
CA SER A 733 23.73 7.91 -102.45
C SER A 733 25.22 7.86 -102.75
N ASP A 734 25.97 7.05 -101.99
CA ASP A 734 27.39 6.77 -102.25
C ASP A 734 27.60 6.11 -103.61
N SER A 735 26.74 5.14 -103.96
CA SER A 735 26.74 4.53 -105.30
C SER A 735 26.47 5.57 -106.39
N ASN A 736 25.52 6.49 -106.17
CA ASN A 736 25.20 7.56 -107.12
C ASN A 736 26.29 8.63 -107.20
N GLN A 737 27.04 8.87 -106.13
CA GLN A 737 28.17 9.78 -106.10
C GLN A 737 29.36 9.17 -106.85
N TYR A 738 29.66 7.89 -106.62
CA TYR A 738 30.67 7.15 -107.37
C TYR A 738 30.36 7.11 -108.88
N ILE A 739 29.09 6.92 -109.26
CA ILE A 739 28.66 7.01 -110.66
C ILE A 739 28.87 8.41 -111.24
N ARG A 740 28.72 9.47 -110.44
CA ARG A 740 28.95 10.86 -110.88
C ARG A 740 30.44 11.14 -111.08
N GLU A 741 31.29 10.75 -110.14
CA GLU A 741 32.75 10.90 -110.24
C GLU A 741 33.30 10.17 -111.47
N LEU A 742 32.80 8.96 -111.76
CA LEU A 742 33.15 8.25 -112.99
C LEU A 742 32.73 9.00 -114.27
N LYS A 743 31.56 9.64 -114.26
CA LYS A 743 31.10 10.46 -115.40
C LYS A 743 31.94 11.71 -115.58
N ASP A 744 32.32 12.37 -114.49
CA ASP A 744 33.15 13.57 -114.53
C ASP A 744 34.57 13.24 -114.99
N GLN A 745 35.15 12.12 -114.57
CA GLN A 745 36.42 11.61 -115.11
C GLN A 745 36.33 11.28 -116.61
N ILE A 746 35.23 10.68 -117.06
CA ILE A 746 34.99 10.44 -118.50
C ILE A 746 34.93 11.78 -119.25
N ALA A 747 34.29 12.81 -118.67
CA ALA A 747 34.17 14.13 -119.27
C ALA A 747 35.51 14.88 -119.32
N GLU A 748 36.33 14.80 -118.26
CA GLU A 748 37.69 15.36 -118.24
C GLU A 748 38.58 14.68 -119.27
N LEU A 749 38.58 13.35 -119.36
CA LEU A 749 39.32 12.62 -120.40
C LEU A 749 38.85 13.00 -121.81
N HIS A 750 37.54 13.24 -122.00
CA HIS A 750 37.01 13.76 -123.25
C HIS A 750 37.49 15.19 -123.54
N HIS A 751 37.58 16.04 -122.52
CA HIS A 751 38.03 17.42 -122.67
C HIS A 751 39.54 17.50 -122.91
N GLU A 752 40.35 16.66 -122.25
CA GLU A 752 41.77 16.51 -122.53
C GLU A 752 42.00 15.99 -123.95
N SER A 753 41.22 15.00 -124.39
CA SER A 753 41.24 14.54 -125.79
C SER A 753 40.88 15.67 -126.77
N ALA A 754 39.91 16.52 -126.44
CA ALA A 754 39.50 17.64 -127.29
C ALA A 754 40.53 18.80 -127.28
N SER A 755 41.16 19.07 -126.15
CA SER A 755 42.19 20.10 -125.99
C SER A 755 43.52 19.70 -126.64
N ALA A 756 43.87 18.41 -126.57
CA ALA A 756 44.95 17.84 -127.38
C ALA A 756 44.66 17.96 -128.89
N HIS A 757 43.39 17.83 -129.29
CA HIS A 757 42.97 18.06 -130.68
C HIS A 757 43.07 19.54 -131.08
N ASP A 758 42.70 20.47 -130.19
CA ASP A 758 42.70 21.91 -130.48
C ASP A 758 44.12 22.53 -130.45
N GLN A 759 45.05 21.97 -129.66
CA GLN A 759 46.47 22.32 -129.77
C GLN A 759 47.10 21.88 -131.10
N MET A 760 46.59 20.82 -131.74
CA MET A 760 47.07 20.38 -133.06
C MET A 760 46.47 21.17 -134.23
N SER A 761 45.42 21.97 -134.02
CA SER A 761 44.77 22.73 -135.11
C SER A 761 45.28 24.17 -135.30
N LYS A 762 46.30 24.63 -134.57
CA LYS A 762 46.93 25.95 -134.77
C LYS A 762 48.43 25.87 -135.06
N ARG A 763 48.79 25.65 -136.32
CA ARG A 763 50.05 26.13 -136.93
C ARG A 763 49.90 26.21 -138.45
N PRO A 764 49.89 27.41 -139.06
CA PRO A 764 50.08 27.56 -140.49
C PRO A 764 51.56 27.85 -140.82
N GLU A 765 52.03 27.31 -141.94
CA GLU A 765 53.39 27.43 -142.45
C GLU A 765 53.80 28.89 -142.78
N ARG A 766 54.99 29.28 -142.30
CA ARG A 766 55.87 30.31 -142.91
C ARG A 766 57.33 29.84 -142.88
N LEU A 767 57.74 29.26 -144.02
CA LEU A 767 58.98 29.38 -144.80
C LEU A 767 60.30 29.93 -144.18
N LEU A 768 61.33 29.07 -144.21
CA LEU A 768 62.73 29.19 -144.70
C LEU A 768 63.54 30.51 -144.56
N ARG A 769 64.67 30.42 -143.83
CA ARG A 769 66.02 30.87 -144.26
C ARG A 769 67.11 29.88 -143.78
N PRO A 770 68.22 29.73 -144.52
CA PRO A 770 69.36 28.88 -144.20
C PRO A 770 70.50 29.66 -143.49
N THR A 771 71.59 28.93 -143.20
CA THR A 771 72.97 29.29 -142.83
C THR A 771 73.39 29.21 -141.35
N HIS A 772 74.42 28.37 -141.17
CA HIS A 772 75.54 28.42 -140.22
C HIS A 772 75.29 28.28 -138.71
N PHE A 773 76.07 27.33 -138.17
CA PHE A 773 76.23 26.84 -136.80
C PHE A 773 75.10 26.02 -136.21
#